data_AF-A0A6N9CFK7-F1
#
_entry.id   AF-A0A6N9CFK7-F1
#
_cell.length_a   1.000
_cell.length_b   1.000
_cell.length_c   1.000
_cell.angle_alpha   90.00
_cell.angle_beta   90.00
_cell.angle_gamma   90.00
#
_symmetry.space_group_name_H-M   'P 1'
#
loop_
_entity.id
_entity.type
_entity.pdbx_description
1 polymer ?
#
loop_
_entity_poly.entity_id
_entity_poly.type
_entity_poly.pdbx_seq_one_letter_code
_entity_poly.pdbx_strand_id
1 'polypeptide(L)'
;LETRLEVDVLRNLQNAPGVRVWRAGTNNSGVSNNNRVIERHTSRYGAYWKSYDFAGSVGTQNIFTHPLSFTHDGGEVIFNLPNGLQAYYVTNASGFRLDDAPINIVSNPAASDPTVRNGLSCFGCHTEGMKTFEDEVRSVIESNATPAYDKEQALRLYVEQSEINGLLQEDTDRYRVALEATGGTFGGIEPISRFHEVFQGPVDAAYAAAVVGLEAETFLEKVRENIGLQNAGLLVLDSPNGSMKRDAWTEGFDNVIFALDFPESQVDSPSQPDRLPGTVVHIPDPNLRALITEALGKGPDAPITVEEMEKLRELDAPDRGIQDLTGLQFATNLEELTLGWWGGKGNQVSDLSPIAGLINLRRLILNNNPVSDISPLRGLKNLTLLSITHTVVSDISPVKGLTNLTHLEFDQTLVTDLSPVAGLINLERLEFANENLSDISPIAGLINLKRILCWGHAISDLSPLAGLTTLENINFCGGNISDLSPLSGLTGLKELYIFDEKVSDISPLAGLTRLTRLNLRRNNIADISSLAGLTNLQWLNVGENDISELTSLAGLTNLQWLAVYDNEISDFSPLDGLRDNIKLFWYGNPGFPKGGPKIEGPWLWVILPGTAENDLNDTDWLSEASEGEVTEVEIATHGATEGKSVGDSVWTSHRLPPAGVNNIEDMLKSVIRDGTIYGSVSLHSPREQETTMHVGGDRGVRVWLNGTLIYERLNYQEGDNYTEFFPVKLQQGTNVLLVAVHTQGNGFFGFEPSTEYTVANSGVGYTFSQSPIHTGDTFTLDISAENVFDMAGWQFDIAFDPAVLEAIDVSEGDFLKQNGVTTFFQSGSIDNAAGKITVLNAARLSTQGVGGTGTLLQVKFKAKAAGETELALRNFEFAASTGDTIPAGPHEIHITIEGQLATGDVNRDGRVSILDLVLAAQQLGKRVPAGSAVDVNGDGVVSILDLILVSQGIAGSSAAPMARTDGVDAAKIEAWIAKAQLENDGSLAFKEGIKNLQNLLASLIPEKTALLANYPNPFNPETWIPYQLSEPADVTLTIYDMNGQLVRRLAVGYRAAGIYQSLSRAVYWDGRNQLGDSVASGLYFYTLRVRSETKTGEFTATRRMLILK
;
A
#
# COMPACT_ATOMS: atom_id res chain seq x y z
N LEU A 1 5.16 8.95 -29.71
CA LEU A 1 4.80 9.25 -31.11
C LEU A 1 5.23 8.12 -32.05
N GLU A 2 6.52 7.81 -32.06
CA GLU A 2 7.23 6.86 -32.95
C GLU A 2 6.46 5.55 -33.22
N THR A 3 5.92 4.89 -32.19
CA THR A 3 5.09 3.68 -32.32
C THR A 3 3.88 3.83 -33.26
N ARG A 4 3.21 5.00 -33.29
CA ARG A 4 2.08 5.28 -34.20
C ARG A 4 2.51 5.55 -35.63
N LEU A 5 3.77 5.96 -35.82
CA LEU A 5 4.40 6.19 -37.11
C LEU A 5 5.18 4.95 -37.61
N GLU A 6 5.14 3.85 -36.85
CA GLU A 6 5.88 2.60 -37.12
C GLU A 6 7.41 2.82 -37.20
N VAL A 7 7.91 3.76 -36.40
CA VAL A 7 9.34 4.07 -36.23
C VAL A 7 9.84 3.49 -34.89
N ASP A 8 11.04 2.91 -34.90
CA ASP A 8 11.76 2.43 -33.72
C ASP A 8 13.23 2.87 -33.87
N VAL A 9 13.56 4.06 -33.36
CA VAL A 9 14.86 4.72 -33.61
C VAL A 9 16.03 3.84 -33.18
N LEU A 10 15.94 3.22 -32.00
CA LEU A 10 17.00 2.38 -31.44
C LEU A 10 17.24 1.14 -32.30
N ARG A 11 16.18 0.44 -32.71
CA ARG A 11 16.28 -0.75 -33.56
C ARG A 11 16.71 -0.42 -34.98
N ASN A 12 16.29 0.71 -35.53
CA ASN A 12 16.67 1.17 -36.86
C ASN A 12 18.18 1.44 -36.92
N LEU A 13 18.76 2.05 -35.88
CA LEU A 13 20.20 2.26 -35.76
C LEU A 13 20.99 0.94 -35.66
N GLN A 14 20.43 -0.09 -35.03
CA GLN A 14 20.99 -1.45 -34.93
C GLN A 14 20.94 -2.28 -36.24
N ASN A 15 20.58 -1.68 -37.38
CA ASN A 15 20.66 -2.30 -38.72
C ASN A 15 19.71 -3.51 -38.90
N ALA A 16 18.45 -3.35 -38.48
CA ALA A 16 17.40 -4.36 -38.72
C ALA A 16 17.21 -4.65 -40.22
N PRO A 17 17.00 -5.92 -40.64
CA PRO A 17 16.85 -6.28 -42.05
C PRO A 17 15.74 -5.49 -42.76
N GLY A 18 16.09 -4.81 -43.85
CA GLY A 18 15.16 -4.00 -44.65
C GLY A 18 14.95 -2.57 -44.15
N VAL A 19 15.62 -2.14 -43.08
CA VAL A 19 15.53 -0.78 -42.55
C VAL A 19 16.85 -0.02 -42.74
N ARG A 20 16.75 1.25 -43.16
CA ARG A 20 17.89 2.16 -43.34
C ARG A 20 17.63 3.47 -42.62
N VAL A 21 18.69 4.08 -42.11
CA VAL A 21 18.72 5.38 -41.44
C VAL A 21 19.76 6.24 -42.15
N TRP A 22 19.46 7.52 -42.32
CA TRP A 22 20.35 8.47 -42.96
C TRP A 22 20.64 9.62 -41.99
N ARG A 23 21.90 10.03 -41.90
CA ARG A 23 22.37 11.15 -41.07
C ARG A 23 23.12 12.19 -41.90
N ALA A 24 23.03 13.43 -41.46
CA ALA A 24 23.92 14.53 -41.79
C ALA A 24 24.29 15.29 -40.51
N GLY A 25 25.45 15.91 -40.46
CA GLY A 25 25.87 16.76 -39.34
C GLY A 25 26.58 18.03 -39.80
N THR A 26 26.33 19.13 -39.10
CA THR A 26 26.92 20.45 -39.36
C THR A 26 27.33 21.11 -38.04
N ASN A 27 28.27 22.06 -38.09
CA ASN A 27 28.64 22.89 -36.94
C ASN A 27 27.82 24.19 -36.80
N ASN A 28 26.98 24.54 -37.79
CA ASN A 28 26.11 25.71 -37.76
C ASN A 28 24.90 25.50 -38.67
N SER A 29 23.69 25.59 -38.10
CA SER A 29 22.43 25.37 -38.83
C SER A 29 21.62 26.66 -39.10
N GLY A 30 22.18 27.84 -38.82
CA GLY A 30 21.51 29.14 -38.94
C GLY A 30 20.51 29.46 -37.81
N VAL A 31 19.93 28.44 -37.18
CA VAL A 31 19.15 28.57 -35.92
C VAL A 31 19.96 28.21 -34.67
N SER A 32 21.08 27.51 -34.82
CA SER A 32 22.06 27.23 -33.77
C SER A 32 23.48 27.44 -34.26
N ASN A 33 24.32 28.02 -33.41
CA ASN A 33 25.76 28.23 -33.61
C ASN A 33 26.61 27.05 -33.11
N ASN A 34 25.97 25.99 -32.62
CA ASN A 34 26.61 24.76 -32.16
C ASN A 34 26.39 23.63 -33.17
N ASN A 35 27.03 22.49 -32.90
CA ASN A 35 26.81 21.27 -33.66
C ASN A 35 25.32 20.91 -33.74
N ARG A 36 24.92 20.29 -34.85
CA ARG A 36 23.59 19.72 -35.07
C ARG A 36 23.72 18.43 -35.88
N VAL A 37 23.04 17.36 -35.47
CA VAL A 37 22.89 16.12 -36.26
C VAL A 37 21.44 16.00 -36.69
N ILE A 38 21.21 15.70 -37.97
CA ILE A 38 19.87 15.51 -38.54
C ILE A 38 19.77 14.07 -39.01
N GLU A 39 18.71 13.38 -38.61
CA GLU A 39 18.50 11.95 -38.80
C GLU A 39 17.14 11.69 -39.46
N ARG A 40 17.11 10.87 -40.50
CA ARG A 40 15.89 10.46 -41.20
C ARG A 40 15.59 8.97 -41.01
N HIS A 41 14.34 8.68 -40.70
CA HIS A 41 13.74 7.35 -40.73
C HIS A 41 12.58 7.31 -41.73
N THR A 42 12.33 6.17 -42.35
CA THR A 42 11.06 5.91 -43.04
C THR A 42 9.95 5.76 -42.01
N SER A 43 8.80 6.39 -42.25
CA SER A 43 7.61 6.31 -41.41
C SER A 43 6.41 5.79 -42.19
N ARG A 44 5.36 5.36 -41.48
CA ARG A 44 4.07 4.89 -42.03
C ARG A 44 3.47 5.83 -43.09
N TYR A 45 3.73 7.13 -43.01
CA TYR A 45 3.16 8.15 -43.89
C TYR A 45 4.21 8.88 -44.76
N GLY A 46 5.45 8.39 -44.79
CA GLY A 46 6.55 8.99 -45.55
C GLY A 46 7.84 9.04 -44.74
N ALA A 47 8.16 10.21 -44.20
CA ALA A 47 9.36 10.45 -43.42
C ALA A 47 9.08 10.73 -41.94
N TYR A 48 10.10 10.49 -41.12
CA TYR A 48 10.26 10.99 -39.76
C TYR A 48 11.69 11.52 -39.65
N TRP A 49 11.81 12.84 -39.59
CA TRP A 49 13.06 13.57 -39.39
C TRP A 49 13.19 13.95 -37.92
N LYS A 50 14.40 13.80 -37.38
CA LYS A 50 14.74 14.19 -36.02
C LYS A 50 16.08 14.89 -36.03
N SER A 51 16.18 16.07 -35.44
CA SER A 51 17.45 16.68 -35.12
C SER A 51 17.88 16.36 -33.69
N TYR A 52 19.18 16.41 -33.48
CA TYR A 52 19.85 16.40 -32.19
C TYR A 52 20.62 17.71 -32.14
N ASP A 53 20.24 18.58 -31.19
CA ASP A 53 20.70 19.96 -31.08
C ASP A 53 21.50 20.12 -29.79
N PHE A 54 22.58 20.90 -29.82
CA PHE A 54 23.61 20.89 -28.78
C PHE A 54 23.82 22.29 -28.19
N ALA A 55 24.11 22.37 -26.90
CA ALA A 55 24.46 23.61 -26.18
C ALA A 55 25.94 24.01 -26.37
N GLY A 56 26.78 23.10 -26.89
CA GLY A 56 28.17 23.34 -27.25
C GLY A 56 28.68 22.37 -28.34
N SER A 57 29.98 22.44 -28.62
CA SER A 57 30.62 21.70 -29.73
C SER A 57 31.88 20.93 -29.33
N VAL A 58 32.03 20.61 -28.04
CA VAL A 58 33.24 20.00 -27.43
C VAL A 58 32.94 18.68 -26.70
N GLY A 59 33.96 17.87 -26.41
CA GLY A 59 33.79 16.60 -25.70
C GLY A 59 32.85 15.65 -26.45
N THR A 60 31.91 15.02 -25.74
CA THR A 60 30.87 14.15 -26.33
C THR A 60 29.81 14.92 -27.13
N GLN A 61 29.82 16.26 -27.11
CA GLN A 61 29.02 17.10 -28.01
C GLN A 61 29.73 17.37 -29.35
N ASN A 62 30.97 16.91 -29.53
CA ASN A 62 31.72 17.10 -30.78
C ASN A 62 31.42 15.99 -31.80
N ILE A 63 30.53 16.29 -32.75
CA ILE A 63 30.01 15.31 -33.73
C ILE A 63 31.06 14.76 -34.70
N PHE A 64 32.15 15.51 -34.93
CA PHE A 64 33.26 15.10 -35.80
C PHE A 64 34.18 14.05 -35.16
N THR A 65 34.20 13.99 -33.83
CA THR A 65 34.96 13.00 -33.05
C THR A 65 34.08 11.89 -32.48
N HIS A 66 32.79 12.18 -32.26
CA HIS A 66 31.80 11.26 -31.69
C HIS A 66 30.57 11.05 -32.60
N PRO A 67 30.72 10.72 -33.91
CA PRO A 67 29.59 10.66 -34.86
C PRO A 67 28.53 9.59 -34.54
N LEU A 68 28.87 8.61 -33.70
CA LEU A 68 27.98 7.50 -33.32
C LEU A 68 27.43 7.62 -31.89
N SER A 69 28.17 8.25 -30.98
CA SER A 69 27.91 8.22 -29.53
C SER A 69 28.11 9.60 -28.92
N PHE A 70 27.15 10.49 -29.18
CA PHE A 70 27.16 11.89 -28.76
C PHE A 70 26.11 12.19 -27.68
N THR A 71 26.28 13.29 -26.95
CA THR A 71 25.30 13.81 -25.98
C THR A 71 24.67 15.08 -26.55
N HIS A 72 23.34 15.16 -26.65
CA HIS A 72 22.62 16.33 -27.15
C HIS A 72 21.71 16.94 -26.06
N ASP A 73 21.33 18.20 -26.22
CA ASP A 73 20.58 18.97 -25.21
C ASP A 73 19.11 19.20 -25.60
N GLY A 74 18.80 19.08 -26.89
CA GLY A 74 17.44 19.17 -27.43
C GLY A 74 17.34 18.60 -28.84
N GLY A 75 16.26 18.94 -29.54
CA GLY A 75 16.03 18.54 -30.92
C GLY A 75 14.66 18.94 -31.44
N GLU A 76 14.51 18.98 -32.76
CA GLU A 76 13.25 19.17 -33.46
C GLU A 76 12.85 17.88 -34.19
N VAL A 77 11.56 17.56 -34.22
CA VAL A 77 11.04 16.41 -34.94
C VAL A 77 10.01 16.87 -35.96
N ILE A 78 10.23 16.49 -37.23
CA ILE A 78 9.39 16.84 -38.37
C ILE A 78 8.91 15.55 -39.05
N PHE A 79 7.60 15.36 -39.18
CA PHE A 79 7.04 14.10 -39.68
C PHE A 79 5.83 14.30 -40.58
N ASN A 80 5.61 13.38 -41.52
CA ASN A 80 4.44 13.42 -42.39
C ASN A 80 3.17 12.94 -41.66
N LEU A 81 2.09 13.68 -41.88
CA LEU A 81 0.73 13.34 -41.51
C LEU A 81 0.06 12.47 -42.60
N PRO A 82 -1.06 11.79 -42.32
CA PRO A 82 -1.75 10.94 -43.30
C PRO A 82 -2.23 11.65 -44.57
N ASN A 83 -2.34 12.98 -44.55
CA ASN A 83 -2.71 13.82 -45.69
C ASN A 83 -1.49 14.41 -46.43
N GLY A 84 -0.26 14.04 -46.06
CA GLY A 84 0.99 14.50 -46.67
C GLY A 84 1.54 15.82 -46.11
N LEU A 85 0.76 16.57 -45.31
CA LEU A 85 1.28 17.74 -44.59
C LEU A 85 2.36 17.34 -43.57
N GLN A 86 3.15 18.31 -43.13
CA GLN A 86 4.15 18.13 -42.07
C GLN A 86 3.60 18.60 -40.72
N ALA A 87 3.98 17.89 -39.67
CA ALA A 87 3.81 18.30 -38.29
C ALA A 87 5.18 18.38 -37.61
N TYR A 88 5.28 19.28 -36.62
CA TYR A 88 6.51 19.69 -35.97
C TYR A 88 6.34 19.57 -34.45
N TYR A 89 7.40 19.22 -33.73
CA TYR A 89 7.51 19.55 -32.30
C TYR A 89 8.97 19.66 -31.86
N VAL A 90 9.20 20.59 -30.93
CA VAL A 90 10.49 20.78 -30.25
C VAL A 90 10.59 19.84 -29.04
N THR A 91 11.78 19.36 -28.73
CA THR A 91 12.08 18.43 -27.64
C THR A 91 13.30 18.82 -26.81
N ASN A 92 13.30 18.41 -25.54
CA ASN A 92 14.50 18.38 -24.70
C ASN A 92 15.36 17.11 -24.96
N ALA A 93 16.53 17.03 -24.33
CA ALA A 93 17.45 15.89 -24.42
C ALA A 93 16.80 14.50 -24.22
N SER A 94 15.80 14.41 -23.32
CA SER A 94 15.08 13.16 -23.04
C SER A 94 13.96 12.84 -24.04
N GLY A 95 13.71 13.71 -25.03
CA GLY A 95 12.67 13.53 -26.04
C GLY A 95 11.26 14.00 -25.64
N PHE A 96 11.11 14.70 -24.50
CA PHE A 96 9.84 15.30 -24.11
C PHE A 96 9.58 16.60 -24.88
N ARG A 97 8.32 16.86 -25.22
CA ARG A 97 7.90 18.08 -25.93
C ARG A 97 8.17 19.33 -25.08
N LEU A 98 8.70 20.36 -25.71
CA LEU A 98 8.76 21.74 -25.18
C LEU A 98 7.78 22.63 -25.93
N ASP A 99 7.29 23.69 -25.27
CA ASP A 99 6.51 24.75 -25.92
C ASP A 99 7.42 25.87 -26.42
N ASP A 100 8.35 26.34 -25.60
CA ASP A 100 9.41 27.28 -25.99
C ASP A 100 10.79 26.61 -25.90
N ALA A 101 11.63 26.81 -26.92
CA ALA A 101 12.98 26.25 -26.96
C ALA A 101 14.00 27.15 -26.21
N PRO A 102 15.00 26.57 -25.52
CA PRO A 102 16.06 27.36 -24.89
C PRO A 102 16.90 28.13 -25.94
N ILE A 103 16.89 29.46 -25.83
CA ILE A 103 17.53 30.39 -26.79
C ILE A 103 19.05 30.13 -26.93
N ASN A 104 19.69 29.58 -25.89
CA ASN A 104 21.11 29.19 -25.89
C ASN A 104 21.41 27.91 -26.70
N ILE A 105 20.38 27.15 -27.11
CA ILE A 105 20.50 25.96 -27.96
C ILE A 105 20.05 26.29 -29.39
N VAL A 106 18.85 26.86 -29.54
CA VAL A 106 18.27 27.31 -30.82
C VAL A 106 17.54 28.65 -30.66
N SER A 107 17.66 29.53 -31.66
CA SER A 107 17.02 30.84 -31.69
C SER A 107 16.52 31.20 -33.10
N ASN A 108 15.58 32.14 -33.19
CA ASN A 108 15.14 32.76 -34.43
C ASN A 108 15.72 34.20 -34.55
N PRO A 109 16.98 34.37 -35.02
CA PRO A 109 17.65 35.67 -35.02
C PRO A 109 17.02 36.72 -35.97
N ALA A 110 16.02 36.35 -36.77
CA ALA A 110 15.32 37.26 -37.69
C ALA A 110 14.03 37.86 -37.12
N ALA A 111 13.58 37.42 -35.95
CA ALA A 111 12.34 37.89 -35.31
C ALA A 111 12.60 38.96 -34.23
N SER A 112 11.57 39.73 -33.89
CA SER A 112 11.57 40.66 -32.76
C SER A 112 11.68 39.97 -31.40
N ASP A 113 11.20 38.72 -31.33
CA ASP A 113 11.42 37.78 -30.24
C ASP A 113 12.24 36.59 -30.76
N PRO A 114 13.46 36.35 -30.26
CA PRO A 114 14.33 35.27 -30.74
C PRO A 114 13.91 33.87 -30.29
N THR A 115 12.84 33.72 -29.49
CA THR A 115 12.37 32.44 -28.96
C THR A 115 11.81 31.55 -30.09
N VAL A 116 12.29 30.31 -30.17
CA VAL A 116 11.71 29.30 -31.08
C VAL A 116 10.53 28.64 -30.38
N ARG A 117 9.32 29.01 -30.79
CA ARG A 117 8.06 28.48 -30.22
C ARG A 117 7.51 27.35 -31.05
N ASN A 118 7.18 26.25 -30.38
CA ASN A 118 6.63 25.05 -30.96
C ASN A 118 5.28 25.34 -31.64
N GLY A 119 5.16 24.99 -32.93
CA GLY A 119 3.92 25.25 -33.68
C GLY A 119 3.63 26.73 -33.95
N LEU A 120 4.61 27.63 -33.79
CA LEU A 120 4.55 29.02 -34.25
C LEU A 120 5.80 29.32 -35.09
N SER A 121 6.98 29.33 -34.47
CA SER A 121 8.26 29.55 -35.16
C SER A 121 8.55 28.43 -36.16
N CYS A 122 8.22 27.16 -35.84
CA CYS A 122 8.38 26.03 -36.76
C CYS A 122 7.62 26.24 -38.08
N PHE A 123 6.36 26.65 -38.04
CA PHE A 123 5.57 26.87 -39.26
C PHE A 123 6.10 28.06 -40.07
N GLY A 124 6.49 29.15 -39.39
CA GLY A 124 7.11 30.32 -40.04
C GLY A 124 8.45 29.99 -40.72
N CYS A 125 9.26 29.10 -40.14
CA CYS A 125 10.50 28.63 -40.75
C CYS A 125 10.25 27.66 -41.94
N HIS A 126 9.28 26.76 -41.82
CA HIS A 126 9.05 25.64 -42.75
C HIS A 126 7.93 25.86 -43.79
N THR A 127 7.67 27.11 -44.20
CA THR A 127 6.70 27.46 -45.26
C THR A 127 6.99 26.82 -46.63
N GLU A 128 8.21 26.30 -46.83
CA GLU A 128 8.67 25.58 -48.02
C GLU A 128 8.94 24.08 -47.76
N GLY A 129 8.57 23.55 -46.60
CA GLY A 129 8.84 22.17 -46.19
C GLY A 129 10.23 22.00 -45.53
N MET A 130 10.91 20.89 -45.83
CA MET A 130 12.23 20.61 -45.22
C MET A 130 13.28 21.62 -45.70
N LYS A 131 14.04 22.20 -44.77
CA LYS A 131 15.20 23.03 -45.13
C LYS A 131 16.35 22.17 -45.65
N THR A 132 17.09 22.71 -46.61
CA THR A 132 18.33 22.13 -47.13
C THR A 132 19.48 22.33 -46.16
N PHE A 133 20.35 21.32 -46.02
CA PHE A 133 21.56 21.35 -45.20
C PHE A 133 22.65 20.49 -45.85
N GLU A 134 23.91 20.81 -45.56
CA GLU A 134 25.08 20.05 -46.01
C GLU A 134 25.65 19.20 -44.87
N ASP A 135 26.11 17.99 -45.19
CA ASP A 135 26.86 17.14 -44.27
C ASP A 135 28.35 17.48 -44.31
N GLU A 136 28.89 17.85 -43.15
CA GLU A 136 30.32 18.11 -42.96
C GLU A 136 31.04 16.86 -42.38
N VAL A 137 30.31 15.93 -41.77
CA VAL A 137 30.86 14.85 -40.94
C VAL A 137 31.44 13.70 -41.76
N ARG A 138 30.82 13.30 -42.87
CA ARG A 138 31.27 12.18 -43.73
C ARG A 138 32.70 12.36 -44.20
N SER A 139 33.07 13.57 -44.66
CA SER A 139 34.42 13.87 -45.14
C SER A 139 35.51 13.65 -44.08
N VAL A 140 35.18 13.90 -42.80
CA VAL A 140 36.06 13.67 -41.65
C VAL A 140 36.14 12.17 -41.31
N ILE A 141 35.03 11.43 -41.42
CA ILE A 141 35.03 9.97 -41.25
C ILE A 141 35.89 9.30 -42.34
N GLU A 142 35.75 9.72 -43.59
CA GLU A 142 36.50 9.15 -44.73
C GLU A 142 38.01 9.38 -44.60
N SER A 143 38.41 10.62 -44.26
CA SER A 143 39.82 11.00 -44.11
C SER A 143 40.49 10.43 -42.85
N ASN A 144 39.74 10.07 -41.80
CA ASN A 144 40.30 9.45 -40.61
C ASN A 144 40.65 7.97 -40.85
N ALA A 145 41.95 7.65 -40.90
CA ALA A 145 42.43 6.29 -41.16
C ALA A 145 42.23 5.32 -39.98
N THR A 146 42.20 5.82 -38.74
CA THR A 146 42.11 5.02 -37.51
C THR A 146 41.23 5.73 -36.47
N PRO A 147 39.91 5.84 -36.69
CA PRO A 147 39.00 6.47 -35.75
C PRO A 147 38.82 5.66 -34.46
N ALA A 148 38.42 6.34 -33.38
CA ALA A 148 38.06 5.73 -32.10
C ALA A 148 36.63 5.16 -32.07
N TYR A 149 35.97 5.08 -33.24
CA TYR A 149 34.60 4.65 -33.45
C TYR A 149 34.54 3.71 -34.67
N ASP A 150 33.47 2.92 -34.80
CA ASP A 150 33.28 2.04 -35.95
C ASP A 150 33.09 2.86 -37.25
N LYS A 151 34.11 2.82 -38.11
CA LYS A 151 34.14 3.56 -39.37
C LYS A 151 33.09 3.06 -40.37
N GLU A 152 32.84 1.75 -40.42
CA GLU A 152 31.86 1.17 -41.34
C GLU A 152 30.44 1.50 -40.90
N GLN A 153 30.15 1.42 -39.60
CA GLN A 153 28.88 1.83 -39.04
C GLN A 153 28.61 3.33 -39.24
N ALA A 154 29.64 4.18 -39.09
CA ALA A 154 29.54 5.61 -39.32
C ALA A 154 29.28 5.95 -40.81
N LEU A 155 30.04 5.38 -41.75
CA LEU A 155 29.83 5.60 -43.19
C LEU A 155 28.52 5.03 -43.74
N ARG A 156 27.90 4.07 -43.03
CA ARG A 156 26.55 3.58 -43.34
C ARG A 156 25.45 4.60 -43.00
N LEU A 157 25.64 5.36 -41.92
CA LEU A 157 24.68 6.37 -41.44
C LEU A 157 24.86 7.71 -42.15
N TYR A 158 26.09 8.23 -42.18
CA TYR A 158 26.45 9.48 -42.88
C TYR A 158 26.71 9.18 -44.35
N VAL A 159 25.66 9.29 -45.18
CA VAL A 159 25.68 8.93 -46.61
C VAL A 159 26.21 10.07 -47.49
N GLU A 160 26.39 9.80 -48.79
CA GLU A 160 26.70 10.84 -49.77
C GLU A 160 25.66 11.98 -49.77
N GLN A 161 26.11 13.23 -49.89
CA GLN A 161 25.22 14.41 -49.92
C GLN A 161 24.13 14.31 -51.01
N SER A 162 24.44 13.68 -52.15
CA SER A 162 23.49 13.45 -53.23
C SER A 162 22.31 12.55 -52.84
N GLU A 163 22.51 11.63 -51.89
CA GLU A 163 21.45 10.79 -51.35
C GLU A 163 20.56 11.57 -50.36
N ILE A 164 21.16 12.36 -49.45
CA ILE A 164 20.40 13.28 -48.57
C ILE A 164 19.57 14.27 -49.39
N ASN A 165 20.15 14.88 -50.42
CA ASN A 165 19.46 15.84 -51.29
C ASN A 165 18.26 15.21 -52.00
N GLY A 166 18.37 13.95 -52.43
CA GLY A 166 17.24 13.21 -53.02
C GLY A 166 16.07 13.01 -52.05
N LEU A 167 16.38 12.67 -50.80
CA LEU A 167 15.37 12.46 -49.74
C LEU A 167 14.68 13.77 -49.33
N LEU A 168 15.45 14.86 -49.22
CA LEU A 168 14.92 16.20 -48.93
C LEU A 168 13.99 16.68 -50.05
N GLN A 169 14.35 16.45 -51.32
CA GLN A 169 13.50 16.77 -52.47
C GLN A 169 12.19 15.96 -52.44
N GLU A 170 12.26 14.65 -52.22
CA GLU A 170 11.08 13.76 -52.13
C GLU A 170 10.10 14.23 -51.04
N ASP A 171 10.61 14.55 -49.85
CA ASP A 171 9.77 14.95 -48.71
C ASP A 171 9.21 16.37 -48.87
N THR A 172 9.93 17.24 -49.58
CA THR A 172 9.49 18.61 -49.95
C THR A 172 8.41 18.58 -51.03
N ASP A 173 8.55 17.71 -52.04
CA ASP A 173 7.54 17.54 -53.08
C ASP A 173 6.25 16.95 -52.50
N ARG A 174 6.35 15.99 -51.55
CA ARG A 174 5.21 15.48 -50.78
C ARG A 174 4.49 16.58 -50.02
N TYR A 175 5.23 17.45 -49.31
CA TYR A 175 4.66 18.57 -48.56
C TYR A 175 3.98 19.60 -49.48
N ARG A 176 4.61 19.96 -50.60
CA ARG A 176 4.06 20.93 -51.57
C ARG A 176 2.71 20.47 -52.11
N VAL A 177 2.62 19.21 -52.58
CA VAL A 177 1.38 18.64 -53.11
C VAL A 177 0.26 18.64 -52.04
N ALA A 178 0.59 18.36 -50.79
CA ALA A 178 -0.37 18.40 -49.69
C ALA A 178 -0.83 19.81 -49.33
N LEU A 179 0.08 20.79 -49.31
CA LEU A 179 -0.22 22.19 -49.01
C LEU A 179 -1.08 22.85 -50.10
N GLU A 180 -0.75 22.61 -51.38
CA GLU A 180 -1.55 23.10 -52.52
C GLU A 180 -2.96 22.49 -52.50
N ALA A 181 -3.10 21.22 -52.09
CA ALA A 181 -4.40 20.57 -51.93
C ALA A 181 -5.29 21.17 -50.81
N THR A 182 -4.71 21.90 -49.84
CA THR A 182 -5.49 22.68 -48.85
C THR A 182 -5.80 24.11 -49.30
N GLY A 183 -5.35 24.52 -50.49
CA GLY A 183 -5.41 25.92 -50.94
C GLY A 183 -4.32 26.82 -50.33
N GLY A 184 -3.32 26.24 -49.68
CA GLY A 184 -2.13 26.97 -49.22
C GLY A 184 -1.21 27.33 -50.38
N THR A 185 -0.36 28.34 -50.17
CA THR A 185 0.67 28.74 -51.15
C THR A 185 2.05 28.32 -50.64
N PHE A 186 2.79 27.54 -51.42
CA PHE A 186 4.16 27.14 -51.10
C PHE A 186 5.08 28.37 -50.98
N GLY A 187 5.78 28.51 -49.85
CA GLY A 187 6.57 29.71 -49.52
C GLY A 187 5.75 30.97 -49.17
N GLY A 188 4.43 30.85 -49.00
CA GLY A 188 3.55 31.96 -48.62
C GLY A 188 3.62 32.34 -47.13
N ILE A 189 2.95 33.42 -46.75
CA ILE A 189 2.78 33.83 -45.35
C ILE A 189 1.79 32.88 -44.66
N GLU A 190 2.20 32.36 -43.51
CA GLU A 190 1.43 31.41 -42.71
C GLU A 190 0.38 32.14 -41.81
N PRO A 191 -0.88 31.63 -41.71
CA PRO A 191 -1.95 32.36 -41.02
C PRO A 191 -1.82 32.52 -39.50
N ILE A 192 -1.33 31.51 -38.77
CA ILE A 192 -1.24 31.49 -37.29
C ILE A 192 -0.31 32.60 -36.82
N SER A 193 0.87 32.70 -37.46
CA SER A 193 1.88 33.71 -37.17
C SER A 193 1.34 35.13 -37.26
N ARG A 194 0.55 35.42 -38.30
CA ARG A 194 -0.07 36.73 -38.51
C ARG A 194 -1.18 37.06 -37.50
N PHE A 195 -1.92 36.05 -37.04
CA PHE A 195 -2.96 36.26 -36.02
C PHE A 195 -2.34 36.61 -34.65
N HIS A 196 -1.24 35.95 -34.30
CA HIS A 196 -0.47 36.24 -33.08
C HIS A 196 0.02 37.69 -33.02
N GLU A 197 0.62 38.21 -34.10
CA GLU A 197 1.10 39.60 -34.18
C GLU A 197 -0.01 40.64 -33.92
N VAL A 198 -1.23 40.41 -34.42
CA VAL A 198 -2.37 41.32 -34.23
C VAL A 198 -2.85 41.33 -32.78
N PHE A 199 -2.81 40.20 -32.09
CA PHE A 199 -3.27 40.09 -30.70
C PHE A 199 -2.34 40.77 -29.69
N GLN A 200 -1.02 40.76 -29.97
CA GLN A 200 0.00 41.32 -29.07
C GLN A 200 0.21 42.85 -29.19
N GLY A 201 -0.64 43.56 -29.94
CA GLY A 201 -0.54 45.00 -30.12
C GLY A 201 -0.78 45.82 -28.83
N PRO A 202 -0.24 47.06 -28.73
CA PRO A 202 -0.50 47.97 -27.62
C PRO A 202 -1.99 48.20 -27.32
N VAL A 203 -2.29 48.64 -26.11
CA VAL A 203 -3.65 48.99 -25.65
C VAL A 203 -3.85 50.50 -25.72
N ASP A 204 -4.91 50.94 -26.40
CA ASP A 204 -5.38 52.33 -26.41
C ASP A 204 -6.58 52.55 -25.47
N ALA A 205 -7.01 53.80 -25.31
CA ALA A 205 -8.12 54.17 -24.43
C ALA A 205 -9.46 53.51 -24.82
N ALA A 206 -9.72 53.32 -26.12
CA ALA A 206 -10.96 52.73 -26.61
C ALA A 206 -11.02 51.23 -26.29
N TYR A 207 -9.90 50.53 -26.47
CA TYR A 207 -9.76 49.13 -26.07
C TYR A 207 -9.85 48.97 -24.55
N ALA A 208 -9.12 49.78 -23.78
CA ALA A 208 -9.12 49.72 -22.32
C ALA A 208 -10.53 49.90 -21.73
N ALA A 209 -11.27 50.91 -22.20
CA ALA A 209 -12.64 51.18 -21.77
C ALA A 209 -13.60 50.04 -22.14
N ALA A 210 -13.52 49.53 -23.37
CA ALA A 210 -14.35 48.42 -23.83
C ALA A 210 -14.13 47.13 -23.02
N VAL A 211 -12.88 46.86 -22.58
CA VAL A 211 -12.56 45.69 -21.73
C VAL A 211 -13.14 45.82 -20.33
N VAL A 212 -13.19 47.02 -19.74
CA VAL A 212 -13.86 47.25 -18.43
C VAL A 212 -15.36 47.54 -18.54
N GLY A 213 -15.96 47.39 -19.73
CA GLY A 213 -17.40 47.56 -19.94
C GLY A 213 -17.89 49.02 -19.84
N LEU A 214 -17.02 49.99 -20.09
CA LEU A 214 -17.33 51.43 -20.02
C LEU A 214 -17.20 52.12 -21.39
N GLU A 215 -17.95 53.21 -21.56
CA GLU A 215 -17.71 54.14 -22.66
C GLU A 215 -16.36 54.86 -22.46
N ALA A 216 -15.66 55.14 -23.57
CA ALA A 216 -14.28 55.64 -23.53
C ALA A 216 -14.10 56.91 -22.69
N GLU A 217 -14.99 57.90 -22.83
CA GLU A 217 -14.91 59.13 -22.05
C GLU A 217 -15.22 58.90 -20.57
N THR A 218 -16.19 58.03 -20.24
CA THR A 218 -16.54 57.68 -18.85
C THR A 218 -15.42 56.92 -18.15
N PHE A 219 -14.68 56.09 -18.89
CA PHE A 219 -13.45 55.47 -18.38
C PHE A 219 -12.36 56.52 -18.11
N LEU A 220 -12.13 57.45 -19.05
CA LEU A 220 -11.14 58.52 -18.87
C LEU A 220 -11.52 59.49 -17.74
N GLU A 221 -12.80 59.83 -17.56
CA GLU A 221 -13.30 60.57 -16.39
C GLU A 221 -12.95 59.85 -15.08
N LYS A 222 -13.25 58.55 -14.98
CA LYS A 222 -12.88 57.75 -13.80
C LYS A 222 -11.36 57.70 -13.58
N VAL A 223 -10.55 57.60 -14.63
CA VAL A 223 -9.08 57.67 -14.55
C VAL A 223 -8.59 59.03 -14.05
N ARG A 224 -9.25 60.13 -14.44
CA ARG A 224 -8.94 61.49 -13.97
C ARG A 224 -9.32 61.71 -12.49
N GLU A 225 -10.33 61.00 -11.98
CA GLU A 225 -10.85 61.20 -10.61
C GLU A 225 -10.32 60.19 -9.57
N ASN A 226 -9.92 58.99 -9.98
CA ASN A 226 -9.56 57.89 -9.07
C ASN A 226 -8.04 57.67 -8.99
N ILE A 227 -7.45 57.93 -7.83
CA ILE A 227 -6.00 57.79 -7.61
C ILE A 227 -5.51 56.34 -7.72
N GLY A 228 -6.34 55.33 -7.42
CA GLY A 228 -6.02 53.93 -7.71
C GLY A 228 -5.80 53.67 -9.19
N LEU A 229 -6.65 54.25 -10.06
CA LEU A 229 -6.50 54.19 -11.51
C LEU A 229 -5.30 55.00 -12.04
N GLN A 230 -4.97 56.12 -11.40
CA GLN A 230 -3.76 56.89 -11.72
C GLN A 230 -2.48 56.14 -11.33
N ASN A 231 -2.47 55.50 -10.16
CA ASN A 231 -1.38 54.65 -9.68
C ASN A 231 -1.20 53.39 -10.55
N ALA A 232 -2.27 52.88 -11.15
CA ALA A 232 -2.22 51.85 -12.19
C ALA A 232 -1.66 52.35 -13.55
N GLY A 233 -1.20 53.62 -13.63
CA GLY A 233 -0.54 54.19 -14.80
C GLY A 233 -1.47 54.61 -15.94
N LEU A 234 -2.79 54.53 -15.76
CA LEU A 234 -3.77 54.71 -16.83
C LEU A 234 -3.86 56.14 -17.38
N LEU A 235 -3.29 57.13 -16.68
CA LEU A 235 -3.26 58.53 -17.11
C LEU A 235 -2.62 58.73 -18.50
N VAL A 236 -1.77 57.79 -18.94
CA VAL A 236 -1.17 57.79 -20.30
C VAL A 236 -2.21 57.65 -21.41
N LEU A 237 -3.38 57.06 -21.12
CA LEU A 237 -4.46 56.84 -22.08
C LEU A 237 -5.28 58.11 -22.36
N ASP A 238 -5.22 59.13 -21.49
CA ASP A 238 -5.93 60.42 -21.65
C ASP A 238 -5.26 61.36 -22.68
N SER A 239 -4.40 60.81 -23.55
CA SER A 239 -3.69 61.53 -24.62
C SER A 239 -4.22 61.12 -26.00
N PRO A 240 -4.27 62.02 -27.00
CA PRO A 240 -4.86 61.71 -28.32
C PRO A 240 -4.21 60.55 -29.11
N ASN A 241 -2.99 60.15 -28.77
CA ASN A 241 -2.29 58.96 -29.27
C ASN A 241 -1.78 58.09 -28.09
N GLY A 242 -2.44 58.19 -26.94
CA GLY A 242 -2.07 57.50 -25.71
C GLY A 242 -2.25 55.99 -25.86
N SER A 243 -1.18 55.24 -25.61
CA SER A 243 -1.24 53.78 -25.55
C SER A 243 -0.26 53.24 -24.52
N MET A 244 -0.61 52.11 -23.94
CA MET A 244 0.21 51.36 -23.00
C MET A 244 0.62 50.00 -23.59
N LYS A 245 1.74 49.45 -23.10
CA LYS A 245 2.15 48.10 -23.49
C LYS A 245 1.10 47.08 -23.08
N ARG A 246 0.87 46.08 -23.92
CA ARG A 246 -0.06 44.97 -23.68
C ARG A 246 0.19 44.32 -22.33
N ASP A 247 1.45 43.98 -22.05
CA ASP A 247 1.86 43.29 -20.83
C ASP A 247 1.55 44.11 -19.56
N ALA A 248 1.83 45.42 -19.58
CA ALA A 248 1.57 46.32 -18.46
C ALA A 248 0.06 46.53 -18.20
N TRP A 249 -0.78 46.46 -19.24
CA TRP A 249 -2.24 46.43 -19.07
C TRP A 249 -2.68 45.11 -18.44
N THR A 250 -2.20 43.97 -18.96
CA THR A 250 -2.55 42.63 -18.46
C THR A 250 -2.12 42.45 -16.99
N GLU A 251 -0.90 42.83 -16.62
CA GLU A 251 -0.37 42.76 -15.25
C GLU A 251 -1.06 43.75 -14.30
N GLY A 252 -1.46 44.92 -14.81
CA GLY A 252 -2.14 45.95 -14.02
C GLY A 252 -3.65 45.76 -13.86
N PHE A 253 -4.28 44.88 -14.65
CA PHE A 253 -5.74 44.85 -14.85
C PHE A 253 -6.54 44.66 -13.55
N ASP A 254 -6.08 43.77 -12.66
CA ASP A 254 -6.79 43.50 -11.39
C ASP A 254 -6.71 44.67 -10.39
N ASN A 255 -5.77 45.61 -10.59
CA ASN A 255 -5.75 46.88 -9.86
C ASN A 255 -6.70 47.90 -10.50
N VAL A 256 -6.90 47.85 -11.82
CA VAL A 256 -7.89 48.66 -12.54
C VAL A 256 -9.30 48.29 -12.10
N ILE A 257 -9.63 47.00 -12.11
CA ILE A 257 -10.95 46.50 -11.65
C ILE A 257 -11.16 46.81 -10.16
N PHE A 258 -10.21 46.45 -9.30
CA PHE A 258 -10.33 46.73 -7.86
C PHE A 258 -10.49 48.22 -7.56
N ALA A 259 -9.78 49.12 -8.24
CA ALA A 259 -9.95 50.56 -8.04
C ALA A 259 -11.29 51.09 -8.58
N LEU A 260 -11.88 50.45 -9.59
CA LEU A 260 -13.23 50.78 -10.08
C LEU A 260 -14.33 50.35 -9.10
N ASP A 261 -14.18 49.18 -8.49
CA ASP A 261 -15.15 48.61 -7.54
C ASP A 261 -15.00 49.19 -6.12
N PHE A 262 -13.76 49.48 -5.70
CA PHE A 262 -13.40 49.97 -4.37
C PHE A 262 -12.52 51.24 -4.46
N PRO A 263 -13.11 52.41 -4.81
CA PRO A 263 -12.36 53.64 -5.01
C PRO A 263 -11.69 54.15 -3.72
N GLU A 264 -10.35 54.17 -3.67
CA GLU A 264 -9.58 54.86 -2.63
C GLU A 264 -9.80 56.39 -2.73
N SER A 265 -10.78 56.92 -1.99
CA SER A 265 -11.05 58.35 -1.92
C SER A 265 -9.94 59.09 -1.15
N GLN A 266 -9.25 60.03 -1.80
CA GLN A 266 -8.27 60.89 -1.12
C GLN A 266 -8.93 61.92 -0.20
N VAL A 267 -8.41 62.01 1.03
CA VAL A 267 -8.26 63.23 1.84
C VAL A 267 -9.49 64.16 1.90
N ASP A 268 -10.64 63.60 2.26
CA ASP A 268 -11.33 63.99 3.49
C ASP A 268 -12.15 62.78 3.96
N SER A 269 -12.43 62.70 5.27
CA SER A 269 -13.04 61.54 5.95
C SER A 269 -14.04 60.76 5.07
N PRO A 270 -13.85 59.44 4.86
CA PRO A 270 -14.73 58.67 3.96
C PRO A 270 -16.18 58.87 4.37
N SER A 271 -17.06 59.04 3.39
CA SER A 271 -18.47 59.35 3.62
C SER A 271 -19.17 58.18 4.30
N GLN A 272 -19.09 58.20 5.63
CA GLN A 272 -20.09 57.80 6.59
C GLN A 272 -21.33 57.16 5.92
N PRO A 273 -21.53 55.82 5.97
CA PRO A 273 -22.75 55.22 5.46
C PRO A 273 -23.95 55.87 6.18
N ASP A 274 -24.84 56.51 5.42
CA ASP A 274 -25.80 57.54 5.85
C ASP A 274 -26.01 57.63 7.38
N ARG A 275 -25.11 58.35 8.07
CA ARG A 275 -25.04 58.36 9.53
C ARG A 275 -26.07 59.32 10.13
N LEU A 276 -27.32 58.84 10.13
CA LEU A 276 -28.37 59.32 11.02
C LEU A 276 -28.09 58.79 12.44
N PRO A 277 -27.86 59.66 13.44
CA PRO A 277 -27.58 59.22 14.80
C PRO A 277 -28.70 58.37 15.39
N GLY A 278 -28.34 57.26 16.05
CA GLY A 278 -29.28 56.28 16.59
C GLY A 278 -29.86 55.30 15.56
N THR A 279 -29.31 55.23 14.34
CA THR A 279 -29.70 54.20 13.35
C THR A 279 -29.34 52.81 13.86
N VAL A 280 -30.31 51.89 13.80
CA VAL A 280 -30.12 50.49 14.20
C VAL A 280 -29.42 49.73 13.07
N VAL A 281 -28.32 49.06 13.41
CA VAL A 281 -27.55 48.24 12.48
C VAL A 281 -28.27 46.90 12.26
N HIS A 282 -28.43 46.52 11.00
CA HIS A 282 -28.92 45.21 10.61
C HIS A 282 -27.76 44.20 10.65
N ILE A 283 -27.91 43.19 11.51
CA ILE A 283 -27.03 42.02 11.59
C ILE A 283 -27.95 40.81 11.38
N PRO A 284 -27.97 40.18 10.19
CA PRO A 284 -28.89 39.10 9.86
C PRO A 284 -28.48 37.76 10.49
N ASP A 285 -27.18 37.51 10.65
CA ASP A 285 -26.67 36.30 11.28
C ASP A 285 -26.95 36.32 12.80
N PRO A 286 -27.70 35.33 13.34
CA PRO A 286 -28.09 35.34 14.75
C PRO A 286 -26.91 35.06 15.70
N ASN A 287 -25.87 34.35 15.26
CA ASN A 287 -24.71 34.00 16.07
C ASN A 287 -23.76 35.19 16.17
N LEU A 288 -23.52 35.89 15.05
CA LEU A 288 -22.80 37.16 15.02
C LEU A 288 -23.55 38.24 15.82
N ARG A 289 -24.88 38.32 15.67
CA ARG A 289 -25.70 39.25 16.46
C ARG A 289 -25.57 38.96 17.95
N ALA A 290 -25.66 37.70 18.37
CA ALA A 290 -25.52 37.29 19.76
C ALA A 290 -24.14 37.70 20.33
N LEU A 291 -23.06 37.39 19.59
CA LEU A 291 -21.69 37.81 19.93
C LEU A 291 -21.58 39.34 20.10
N ILE A 292 -22.13 40.12 19.17
CA ILE A 292 -22.08 41.58 19.25
C ILE A 292 -22.90 42.09 20.45
N THR A 293 -24.07 41.50 20.76
CA THR A 293 -24.81 41.85 21.97
C THR A 293 -24.05 41.50 23.26
N GLU A 294 -23.35 40.37 23.28
CA GLU A 294 -22.49 39.94 24.40
C GLU A 294 -21.34 40.94 24.62
N ALA A 295 -20.59 41.26 23.56
CA ALA A 295 -19.48 42.22 23.58
C ALA A 295 -19.89 43.63 24.00
N LEU A 296 -21.15 44.03 23.73
CA LEU A 296 -21.72 45.32 24.13
C LEU A 296 -22.44 45.30 25.49
N GLY A 297 -22.55 44.15 26.15
CA GLY A 297 -23.27 44.00 27.43
C GLY A 297 -24.80 44.21 27.31
N LYS A 298 -25.40 43.82 26.18
CA LYS A 298 -26.80 44.05 25.84
C LYS A 298 -27.61 42.74 25.84
N GLY A 299 -28.93 42.86 26.03
CA GLY A 299 -29.85 41.73 25.83
C GLY A 299 -29.97 41.36 24.34
N PRO A 300 -30.30 40.10 23.99
CA PRO A 300 -30.26 39.58 22.62
C PRO A 300 -31.17 40.34 21.63
N ASP A 301 -32.33 40.78 22.09
CA ASP A 301 -33.31 41.54 21.29
C ASP A 301 -33.07 43.05 21.29
N ALA A 302 -32.05 43.56 22.00
CA ALA A 302 -31.81 44.99 22.09
C ALA A 302 -31.36 45.56 20.73
N PRO A 303 -31.86 46.75 20.30
CA PRO A 303 -31.36 47.40 19.10
C PRO A 303 -29.90 47.80 19.30
N ILE A 304 -29.06 47.51 18.30
CA ILE A 304 -27.62 47.85 18.28
C ILE A 304 -27.46 49.03 17.33
N THR A 305 -26.87 50.15 17.76
CA THR A 305 -26.70 51.34 16.91
C THR A 305 -25.30 51.43 16.31
N VAL A 306 -25.13 52.26 15.28
CA VAL A 306 -23.81 52.52 14.65
C VAL A 306 -22.77 52.98 15.67
N GLU A 307 -23.15 53.88 16.59
CA GLU A 307 -22.27 54.41 17.64
C GLU A 307 -21.92 53.35 18.70
N GLU A 308 -22.65 52.24 18.76
CA GLU A 308 -22.30 51.09 19.60
C GLU A 308 -21.34 50.14 18.86
N MET A 309 -21.54 49.91 17.56
CA MET A 309 -20.57 49.18 16.74
C MET A 309 -19.18 49.84 16.75
N GLU A 310 -19.11 51.17 16.71
CA GLU A 310 -17.86 51.94 16.83
C GLU A 310 -17.12 51.74 18.18
N LYS A 311 -17.74 51.13 19.20
CA LYS A 311 -17.09 50.81 20.49
C LYS A 311 -16.32 49.50 20.47
N LEU A 312 -16.61 48.61 19.51
CA LEU A 312 -15.92 47.33 19.40
C LEU A 312 -14.43 47.54 19.09
N ARG A 313 -13.59 46.67 19.64
CA ARG A 313 -12.12 46.68 19.49
C ARG A 313 -11.59 45.29 19.19
N GLU A 314 -12.17 44.28 19.84
CA GLU A 314 -11.86 42.87 19.67
C GLU A 314 -13.18 42.11 19.54
N LEU A 315 -13.21 41.09 18.67
CA LEU A 315 -14.27 40.10 18.57
C LEU A 315 -13.65 38.70 18.40
N ASP A 316 -13.72 37.88 19.44
CA ASP A 316 -13.32 36.47 19.40
C ASP A 316 -14.56 35.58 19.20
N ALA A 317 -14.67 34.99 18.02
CA ALA A 317 -15.89 34.39 17.47
C ALA A 317 -15.78 32.94 16.95
N PRO A 318 -14.83 32.08 17.39
CA PRO A 318 -14.62 30.77 16.81
C PRO A 318 -15.78 29.81 17.08
N ASP A 319 -15.95 28.82 16.20
CA ASP A 319 -16.85 27.67 16.37
C ASP A 319 -18.31 28.02 16.72
N ARG A 320 -18.73 29.26 16.45
CA ARG A 320 -20.07 29.80 16.74
C ARG A 320 -21.09 29.55 15.62
N GLY A 321 -20.67 28.98 14.48
CA GLY A 321 -21.52 28.72 13.32
C GLY A 321 -21.98 29.99 12.59
N ILE A 322 -21.13 31.03 12.59
CA ILE A 322 -21.36 32.28 11.86
C ILE A 322 -21.18 32.04 10.35
N GLN A 323 -22.09 32.58 9.54
CA GLN A 323 -22.11 32.47 8.08
C GLN A 323 -21.98 33.84 7.40
N ASP A 324 -22.64 34.87 7.93
CA ASP A 324 -22.76 36.19 7.30
C ASP A 324 -22.18 37.29 8.22
N LEU A 325 -21.20 38.04 7.71
CA LEU A 325 -20.53 39.13 8.42
C LEU A 325 -21.26 40.49 8.34
N THR A 326 -22.41 40.54 7.66
CA THR A 326 -23.20 41.76 7.48
C THR A 326 -23.53 42.42 8.81
N GLY A 327 -23.22 43.71 8.90
CA GLY A 327 -23.29 44.53 10.09
C GLY A 327 -21.91 44.90 10.64
N LEU A 328 -20.87 44.08 10.40
CA LEU A 328 -19.51 44.40 10.85
C LEU A 328 -18.90 45.62 10.14
N GLN A 329 -19.38 46.02 8.95
CA GLN A 329 -18.89 47.22 8.26
C GLN A 329 -19.05 48.53 9.08
N PHE A 330 -19.90 48.51 10.12
CA PHE A 330 -20.09 49.63 11.05
C PHE A 330 -19.13 49.59 12.25
N ALA A 331 -18.40 48.50 12.48
CA ALA A 331 -17.43 48.34 13.56
C ALA A 331 -16.07 48.98 13.21
N THR A 332 -16.06 50.23 12.74
CA THR A 332 -14.90 50.85 12.06
C THR A 332 -13.64 50.99 12.92
N ASN A 333 -13.74 50.77 14.23
CA ASN A 333 -12.62 50.83 15.18
C ASN A 333 -12.17 49.43 15.65
N LEU A 334 -12.65 48.35 15.03
CA LEU A 334 -12.22 46.99 15.32
C LEU A 334 -10.73 46.81 14.98
N GLU A 335 -9.95 46.30 15.92
CA GLU A 335 -8.50 46.06 15.81
C GLU A 335 -8.18 44.55 15.74
N GLU A 336 -9.01 43.70 16.35
CA GLU A 336 -8.82 42.24 16.35
C GLU A 336 -10.13 41.50 16.00
N LEU A 337 -10.04 40.52 15.09
CA LEU A 337 -11.16 39.66 14.68
C LEU A 337 -10.69 38.20 14.51
N THR A 338 -11.25 37.30 15.32
CA THR A 338 -10.98 35.86 15.24
C THR A 338 -12.27 35.12 14.86
N LEU A 339 -12.27 34.46 13.70
CA LEU A 339 -13.40 33.70 13.15
C LEU A 339 -13.15 32.18 13.17
N GLY A 340 -12.09 31.69 13.80
CA GLY A 340 -11.82 30.27 14.04
C GLY A 340 -10.42 30.01 14.62
N TRP A 341 -10.20 28.82 15.19
CA TRP A 341 -8.88 28.35 15.64
C TRP A 341 -8.46 27.09 14.90
N TRP A 342 -7.16 26.79 14.89
CA TRP A 342 -6.63 25.51 14.42
C TRP A 342 -7.18 24.36 15.28
N GLY A 343 -7.65 23.28 14.64
CA GLY A 343 -8.34 22.16 15.31
C GLY A 343 -9.77 22.42 15.78
N GLY A 344 -10.31 23.63 15.62
CA GLY A 344 -11.71 23.96 15.91
C GLY A 344 -12.69 23.41 14.87
N LYS A 345 -13.99 23.45 15.17
CA LYS A 345 -15.06 23.11 14.23
C LYS A 345 -15.21 24.11 13.09
N GLY A 346 -14.70 25.33 13.27
CA GLY A 346 -14.77 26.40 12.30
C GLY A 346 -16.10 27.15 12.31
N ASN A 347 -16.13 28.23 11.54
CA ASN A 347 -17.35 28.92 11.13
C ASN A 347 -17.64 28.57 9.67
N GLN A 348 -18.61 29.23 9.06
CA GLN A 348 -19.05 29.01 7.67
C GLN A 348 -18.98 30.30 6.85
N VAL A 349 -18.07 31.21 7.22
CA VAL A 349 -17.87 32.48 6.53
C VAL A 349 -17.17 32.25 5.18
N SER A 350 -17.79 32.70 4.10
CA SER A 350 -17.18 32.70 2.76
C SER A 350 -17.01 34.10 2.17
N ASP A 351 -17.83 35.08 2.58
CA ASP A 351 -17.76 36.47 2.12
C ASP A 351 -17.07 37.38 3.16
N LEU A 352 -16.00 38.05 2.72
CA LEU A 352 -15.25 39.03 3.51
C LEU A 352 -15.57 40.49 3.10
N SER A 353 -16.48 40.72 2.16
CA SER A 353 -16.90 42.06 1.75
C SER A 353 -17.35 42.96 2.91
N PRO A 354 -18.03 42.48 3.97
CA PRO A 354 -18.44 43.34 5.09
C PRO A 354 -17.27 43.86 5.95
N ILE A 355 -16.07 43.28 5.84
CA ILE A 355 -14.89 43.71 6.61
C ILE A 355 -13.86 44.50 5.78
N ALA A 356 -14.08 44.69 4.48
CA ALA A 356 -13.16 45.38 3.56
C ALA A 356 -12.74 46.79 4.02
N GLY A 357 -13.66 47.51 4.67
CA GLY A 357 -13.47 48.87 5.16
C GLY A 357 -12.88 48.98 6.57
N LEU A 358 -12.59 47.87 7.26
CA LEU A 358 -12.14 47.87 8.66
C LEU A 358 -10.63 48.14 8.79
N ILE A 359 -10.18 49.27 8.24
CA ILE A 359 -8.77 49.66 8.09
C ILE A 359 -7.95 49.71 9.39
N ASN A 360 -8.59 49.63 10.56
CA ASN A 360 -7.92 49.58 11.86
C ASN A 360 -7.55 48.15 12.31
N LEU A 361 -7.98 47.11 11.59
CA LEU A 361 -7.63 45.72 11.89
C LEU A 361 -6.11 45.51 11.88
N ARG A 362 -5.63 44.86 12.95
CA ARG A 362 -4.24 44.47 13.21
C ARG A 362 -4.05 42.97 13.22
N ARG A 363 -5.06 42.22 13.69
CA ARG A 363 -5.04 40.77 13.81
C ARG A 363 -6.32 40.21 13.22
N LEU A 364 -6.19 39.35 12.20
CA LEU A 364 -7.31 38.70 11.54
C LEU A 364 -7.02 37.20 11.42
N ILE A 365 -7.85 36.39 12.06
CA ILE A 365 -7.74 34.93 12.05
C ILE A 365 -9.03 34.37 11.42
N LEU A 366 -8.89 33.71 10.28
CA LEU A 366 -10.00 33.18 9.45
C LEU A 366 -10.04 31.65 9.43
N ASN A 367 -9.28 30.99 10.32
CA ASN A 367 -9.00 29.56 10.23
C ASN A 367 -10.26 28.71 10.25
N ASN A 368 -10.25 27.58 9.52
CA ASN A 368 -11.40 26.69 9.38
C ASN A 368 -12.68 27.42 8.89
N ASN A 369 -12.57 28.16 7.79
CA ASN A 369 -13.71 28.78 7.10
C ASN A 369 -13.63 28.54 5.58
N PRO A 370 -14.77 28.45 4.87
CA PRO A 370 -14.84 28.28 3.42
C PRO A 370 -14.51 29.56 2.63
N VAL A 371 -13.52 30.34 3.08
CA VAL A 371 -13.00 31.51 2.38
C VAL A 371 -12.17 31.06 1.17
N SER A 372 -12.51 31.55 -0.02
CA SER A 372 -11.70 31.41 -1.24
C SER A 372 -11.12 32.73 -1.74
N ASP A 373 -11.82 33.85 -1.50
CA ASP A 373 -11.44 35.18 -1.94
C ASP A 373 -11.03 36.06 -0.75
N ILE A 374 -9.80 36.56 -0.78
CA ILE A 374 -9.26 37.52 0.18
C ILE A 374 -8.97 38.89 -0.45
N SER A 375 -9.49 39.16 -1.65
CA SER A 375 -9.44 40.49 -2.29
C SER A 375 -9.97 41.63 -1.41
N PRO A 376 -10.99 41.46 -0.53
CA PRO A 376 -11.41 42.50 0.42
C PRO A 376 -10.31 42.94 1.40
N LEU A 377 -9.29 42.10 1.64
CA LEU A 377 -8.22 42.40 2.60
C LEU A 377 -7.16 43.37 2.04
N ARG A 378 -7.14 43.63 0.72
CA ARG A 378 -6.11 44.44 0.02
C ARG A 378 -5.94 45.86 0.60
N GLY A 379 -7.01 46.42 1.19
CA GLY A 379 -7.00 47.75 1.83
C GLY A 379 -6.55 47.77 3.29
N LEU A 380 -6.44 46.64 3.97
CA LEU A 380 -6.24 46.52 5.43
C LEU A 380 -4.77 46.68 5.84
N LYS A 381 -4.13 47.77 5.41
CA LYS A 381 -2.68 48.02 5.51
C LYS A 381 -2.13 48.07 6.95
N ASN A 382 -2.97 48.07 7.98
CA ASN A 382 -2.58 47.98 9.39
C ASN A 382 -2.47 46.55 9.94
N LEU A 383 -2.80 45.52 9.14
CA LEU A 383 -2.65 44.12 9.53
C LEU A 383 -1.20 43.79 9.87
N THR A 384 -1.02 43.19 11.04
CA THR A 384 0.23 42.66 11.59
C THR A 384 0.21 41.14 11.67
N LEU A 385 -0.96 40.52 11.77
CA LEU A 385 -1.17 39.08 11.70
C LEU A 385 -2.34 38.77 10.78
N LEU A 386 -2.10 37.85 9.84
CA LEU A 386 -3.14 37.21 9.04
C LEU A 386 -2.95 35.69 9.13
N SER A 387 -4.00 34.99 9.57
CA SER A 387 -4.04 33.52 9.61
C SER A 387 -5.25 33.07 8.79
N ILE A 388 -5.01 32.28 7.74
CA ILE A 388 -6.01 31.72 6.81
C ILE A 388 -5.86 30.19 6.70
N THR A 389 -5.34 29.58 7.76
CA THR A 389 -5.04 28.14 7.84
C THR A 389 -6.34 27.31 7.80
N HIS A 390 -6.36 26.23 7.02
CA HIS A 390 -7.56 25.44 6.67
C HIS A 390 -8.67 26.30 6.03
N THR A 391 -8.32 27.00 4.95
CA THR A 391 -9.25 27.68 4.04
C THR A 391 -9.03 27.21 2.60
N VAL A 392 -9.89 27.61 1.66
CA VAL A 392 -9.76 27.24 0.23
C VAL A 392 -9.16 28.38 -0.61
N VAL A 393 -8.41 29.28 0.02
CA VAL A 393 -7.66 30.35 -0.65
C VAL A 393 -6.54 29.75 -1.52
N SER A 394 -6.47 30.16 -2.78
CA SER A 394 -5.37 29.82 -3.70
C SER A 394 -4.54 31.04 -4.12
N ASP A 395 -5.13 32.25 -4.11
CA ASP A 395 -4.45 33.49 -4.47
C ASP A 395 -4.18 34.35 -3.23
N ILE A 396 -2.90 34.65 -2.97
CA ILE A 396 -2.46 35.61 -1.95
C ILE A 396 -1.99 36.95 -2.53
N SER A 397 -2.23 37.24 -3.81
CA SER A 397 -1.95 38.55 -4.41
C SER A 397 -2.45 39.76 -3.58
N PRO A 398 -3.58 39.70 -2.84
CA PRO A 398 -4.01 40.82 -1.99
C PRO A 398 -3.06 41.14 -0.83
N VAL A 399 -2.21 40.21 -0.38
CA VAL A 399 -1.29 40.45 0.75
C VAL A 399 -0.07 41.30 0.36
N LYS A 400 0.22 41.46 -0.94
CA LYS A 400 1.41 42.15 -1.48
C LYS A 400 1.58 43.59 -0.97
N GLY A 401 0.47 44.26 -0.61
CA GLY A 401 0.46 45.62 -0.07
C GLY A 401 0.47 45.72 1.46
N LEU A 402 0.39 44.60 2.19
CA LEU A 402 0.21 44.55 3.65
C LEU A 402 1.56 44.58 4.38
N THR A 403 2.36 45.60 4.10
CA THR A 403 3.77 45.69 4.53
C THR A 403 4.00 45.76 6.05
N ASN A 404 2.95 45.91 6.86
CA ASN A 404 3.01 45.82 8.33
C ASN A 404 2.85 44.38 8.86
N LEU A 405 2.61 43.38 8.01
CA LEU A 405 2.53 41.98 8.42
C LEU A 405 3.84 41.53 9.09
N THR A 406 3.70 40.98 10.29
CA THR A 406 4.75 40.30 11.06
C THR A 406 4.50 38.79 11.14
N HIS A 407 3.25 38.35 10.98
CA HIS A 407 2.85 36.94 11.02
C HIS A 407 1.91 36.64 9.85
N LEU A 408 2.24 35.62 9.05
CA LEU A 408 1.41 35.11 7.97
C LEU A 408 1.36 33.58 8.03
N GLU A 409 0.15 33.03 8.19
CA GLU A 409 -0.12 31.61 8.40
C GLU A 409 -1.18 31.13 7.38
N PHE A 410 -0.90 30.08 6.62
CA PHE A 410 -1.80 29.55 5.57
C PHE A 410 -1.62 28.03 5.32
N ASP A 411 -1.48 27.25 6.40
CA ASP A 411 -1.41 25.79 6.30
C ASP A 411 -2.70 25.20 5.73
N GLN A 412 -2.58 24.11 4.95
CA GLN A 412 -3.74 23.40 4.39
C GLN A 412 -4.63 24.36 3.58
N THR A 413 -3.99 25.15 2.71
CA THR A 413 -4.62 26.01 1.70
C THR A 413 -4.18 25.58 0.31
N LEU A 414 -4.65 26.27 -0.74
CA LEU A 414 -4.33 25.98 -2.14
C LEU A 414 -3.25 26.92 -2.71
N VAL A 415 -2.53 27.64 -1.85
CA VAL A 415 -1.54 28.67 -2.22
C VAL A 415 -0.24 28.05 -2.72
N THR A 416 0.11 28.26 -3.99
CA THR A 416 1.34 27.74 -4.61
C THR A 416 2.36 28.81 -5.03
N ASP A 417 1.97 30.09 -5.05
CA ASP A 417 2.86 31.21 -5.40
C ASP A 417 3.18 32.08 -4.17
N LEU A 418 4.47 32.25 -3.87
CA LEU A 418 4.98 33.14 -2.84
C LEU A 418 5.43 34.52 -3.36
N SER A 419 5.33 34.79 -4.67
CA SER A 419 5.69 36.10 -5.23
C SER A 419 5.04 37.31 -4.52
N PRO A 420 3.81 37.23 -3.95
CA PRO A 420 3.21 38.32 -3.19
C PRO A 420 3.92 38.64 -1.87
N VAL A 421 4.65 37.69 -1.24
CA VAL A 421 5.30 37.94 0.07
C VAL A 421 6.65 38.64 -0.02
N ALA A 422 7.26 38.75 -1.22
CA ALA A 422 8.65 39.22 -1.39
C ALA A 422 8.94 40.62 -0.82
N GLY A 423 7.92 41.48 -0.71
CA GLY A 423 8.03 42.85 -0.18
C GLY A 423 7.74 42.98 1.33
N LEU A 424 7.35 41.91 2.02
CA LEU A 424 6.86 41.94 3.41
C LEU A 424 8.01 41.95 4.42
N ILE A 425 8.93 42.92 4.31
CA ILE A 425 10.20 42.97 5.07
C ILE A 425 10.06 42.95 6.60
N ASN A 426 8.86 43.20 7.16
CA ASN A 426 8.58 43.14 8.58
C ASN A 426 8.14 41.74 9.07
N LEU A 427 8.04 40.75 8.18
CA LEU A 427 7.59 39.40 8.51
C LEU A 427 8.58 38.69 9.44
N GLU A 428 8.10 38.25 10.60
CA GLU A 428 8.84 37.52 11.62
C GLU A 428 8.48 36.02 11.66
N ARG A 429 7.24 35.65 11.31
CA ARG A 429 6.76 34.27 11.17
C ARG A 429 6.09 34.07 9.80
N LEU A 430 6.52 33.02 9.10
CA LEU A 430 5.87 32.48 7.91
C LEU A 430 5.58 30.99 8.14
N GLU A 431 4.34 30.57 7.97
CA GLU A 431 3.91 29.19 8.21
C GLU A 431 2.90 28.73 7.15
N PHE A 432 3.19 27.59 6.54
CA PHE A 432 2.38 27.02 5.46
C PHE A 432 2.64 25.53 5.27
N ALA A 433 1.65 24.81 4.74
CA ALA A 433 1.76 23.40 4.39
C ALA A 433 1.05 23.17 3.05
N ASN A 434 1.83 22.88 1.99
CA ASN A 434 1.33 22.59 0.65
C ASN A 434 2.36 21.79 -0.17
N GLU A 435 1.97 20.58 -0.58
CA GLU A 435 2.79 19.64 -1.35
C GLU A 435 3.23 20.19 -2.72
N ASN A 436 2.51 21.18 -3.26
CA ASN A 436 2.76 21.76 -4.58
C ASN A 436 3.65 23.01 -4.54
N LEU A 437 4.07 23.46 -3.35
CA LEU A 437 4.93 24.64 -3.21
C LEU A 437 6.40 24.19 -3.15
N SER A 438 7.18 24.61 -4.16
CA SER A 438 8.62 24.29 -4.28
C SER A 438 9.54 25.51 -4.30
N ASP A 439 9.06 26.67 -4.75
CA ASP A 439 9.85 27.90 -4.87
C ASP A 439 9.67 28.80 -3.64
N ILE A 440 10.75 28.94 -2.86
CA ILE A 440 10.85 29.90 -1.75
C ILE A 440 11.76 31.09 -2.08
N SER A 441 12.22 31.27 -3.32
CA SER A 441 13.03 32.43 -3.73
C SER A 441 12.44 33.80 -3.36
N PRO A 442 11.09 34.01 -3.31
CA PRO A 442 10.51 35.26 -2.83
C PRO A 442 10.91 35.64 -1.40
N ILE A 443 11.24 34.69 -0.51
CA ILE A 443 11.51 34.99 0.91
C ILE A 443 12.94 35.51 1.18
N ALA A 444 13.83 35.51 0.19
CA ALA A 444 15.24 35.87 0.36
C ALA A 444 15.48 37.29 0.90
N GLY A 445 14.50 38.20 0.74
CA GLY A 445 14.54 39.57 1.26
C GLY A 445 13.97 39.76 2.67
N LEU A 446 13.41 38.72 3.31
CA LEU A 446 12.68 38.84 4.57
C LEU A 446 13.61 38.83 5.79
N ILE A 447 14.51 39.83 5.86
CA ILE A 447 15.62 39.92 6.82
C ILE A 447 15.24 39.97 8.31
N ASN A 448 13.95 40.08 8.64
CA ASN A 448 13.44 40.04 10.02
C ASN A 448 12.81 38.68 10.39
N LEU A 449 12.80 37.71 9.47
CA LEU A 449 12.17 36.40 9.66
C LEU A 449 12.89 35.63 10.77
N LYS A 450 12.14 35.25 11.81
CA LYS A 450 12.61 34.48 12.97
C LYS A 450 12.17 33.03 12.90
N ARG A 451 11.06 32.75 12.21
CA ARG A 451 10.46 31.42 12.10
C ARG A 451 9.97 31.16 10.69
N ILE A 452 10.39 30.03 10.13
CA ILE A 452 9.75 29.42 8.96
C ILE A 452 9.34 27.99 9.31
N LEU A 453 8.06 27.70 9.13
CA LEU A 453 7.46 26.41 9.44
C LEU A 453 6.79 25.88 8.17
N CYS A 454 7.26 24.74 7.68
CA CYS A 454 6.72 24.10 6.50
C CYS A 454 6.64 22.58 6.66
N TRP A 455 5.52 22.00 6.26
CA TRP A 455 5.25 20.56 6.38
C TRP A 455 4.64 20.05 5.08
N GLY A 456 5.15 18.93 4.55
CA GLY A 456 4.64 18.29 3.33
C GLY A 456 4.78 19.22 2.12
N HIS A 457 5.99 19.38 1.61
CA HIS A 457 6.35 20.39 0.59
C HIS A 457 7.24 19.83 -0.52
N ALA A 458 7.25 20.50 -1.68
CA ALA A 458 8.15 20.18 -2.78
C ALA A 458 9.48 20.96 -2.77
N ILE A 459 9.78 21.68 -1.69
CA ILE A 459 11.01 22.48 -1.53
C ILE A 459 12.24 21.55 -1.50
N SER A 460 13.29 21.94 -2.22
CA SER A 460 14.61 21.29 -2.23
C SER A 460 15.79 22.26 -2.21
N ASP A 461 15.60 23.53 -2.60
CA ASP A 461 16.62 24.58 -2.54
C ASP A 461 16.42 25.48 -1.32
N LEU A 462 17.40 25.48 -0.41
CA LEU A 462 17.45 26.35 0.76
C LEU A 462 18.28 27.62 0.55
N SER A 463 18.82 27.87 -0.66
CA SER A 463 19.62 29.06 -0.97
C SER A 463 18.95 30.40 -0.59
N PRO A 464 17.60 30.57 -0.68
CA PRO A 464 16.94 31.80 -0.23
C PRO A 464 17.07 32.08 1.27
N LEU A 465 17.39 31.08 2.10
CA LEU A 465 17.55 31.24 3.54
C LEU A 465 18.92 31.81 3.96
N ALA A 466 19.93 31.75 3.09
CA ALA A 466 21.33 31.99 3.47
C ALA A 466 21.62 33.38 4.09
N GLY A 467 20.81 34.39 3.76
CA GLY A 467 20.91 35.74 4.31
C GLY A 467 20.09 36.00 5.59
N LEU A 468 19.19 35.08 5.96
CA LEU A 468 18.15 35.31 6.98
C LEU A 468 18.66 35.04 8.40
N THR A 469 19.75 35.71 8.78
CA THR A 469 20.51 35.51 10.04
C THR A 469 19.72 35.76 11.33
N THR A 470 18.50 36.28 11.25
CA THR A 470 17.54 36.41 12.35
C THR A 470 16.75 35.13 12.66
N LEU A 471 16.82 34.11 11.80
CA LEU A 471 16.12 32.84 12.00
C LEU A 471 16.54 32.15 13.31
N GLU A 472 15.54 31.79 14.10
CA GLU A 472 15.67 31.07 15.38
C GLU A 472 15.07 29.67 15.32
N ASN A 473 14.03 29.46 14.49
CA ASN A 473 13.37 28.18 14.28
C ASN A 473 13.17 27.96 12.76
N ILE A 474 13.56 26.78 12.30
CA ILE A 474 13.29 26.26 10.95
C ILE A 474 12.67 24.88 11.08
N ASN A 475 11.58 24.63 10.34
CA ASN A 475 11.01 23.31 10.16
C ASN A 475 10.69 23.06 8.68
N PHE A 476 11.28 22.00 8.14
CA PHE A 476 10.99 21.41 6.83
C PHE A 476 10.87 19.88 7.02
N CYS A 477 9.90 19.28 6.34
CA CYS A 477 9.51 17.88 6.54
C CYS A 477 8.85 17.30 5.29
N GLY A 478 9.34 16.14 4.84
CA GLY A 478 8.70 15.33 3.80
C GLY A 478 8.94 15.82 2.37
N GLY A 479 10.11 16.43 2.11
CA GLY A 479 10.50 17.02 0.84
C GLY A 479 11.63 16.29 0.10
N ASN A 480 12.55 17.08 -0.45
CA ASN A 480 13.72 16.59 -1.21
C ASN A 480 15.00 17.40 -0.93
N ILE A 481 15.13 17.97 0.27
CA ILE A 481 16.29 18.73 0.72
C ILE A 481 17.49 17.80 0.91
N SER A 482 18.64 18.18 0.36
CA SER A 482 19.91 17.45 0.53
C SER A 482 21.12 18.35 0.85
N ASP A 483 21.07 19.63 0.47
CA ASP A 483 22.12 20.61 0.77
C ASP A 483 21.74 21.54 1.93
N LEU A 484 22.48 21.44 3.03
CA LEU A 484 22.35 22.33 4.19
C LEU A 484 23.37 23.48 4.20
N SER A 485 24.21 23.62 3.18
CA SER A 485 25.20 24.70 3.08
C SER A 485 24.63 26.12 3.26
N PRO A 486 23.40 26.45 2.82
CA PRO A 486 22.77 27.74 3.08
C PRO A 486 22.57 28.04 4.58
N LEU A 487 22.43 27.02 5.42
CA LEU A 487 22.15 27.19 6.85
C LEU A 487 23.40 27.56 7.67
N SER A 488 24.60 27.39 7.11
CA SER A 488 25.88 27.56 7.84
C SER A 488 26.09 28.93 8.49
N GLY A 489 25.51 29.99 7.93
CA GLY A 489 25.57 31.36 8.47
C GLY A 489 24.55 31.66 9.58
N LEU A 490 23.55 30.79 9.79
CA LEU A 490 22.36 31.06 10.61
C LEU A 490 22.59 30.82 12.10
N THR A 491 23.67 31.38 12.64
CA THR A 491 24.14 31.23 14.04
C THR A 491 23.13 31.67 15.12
N GLY A 492 22.00 32.26 14.74
CA GLY A 492 20.85 32.54 15.60
C GLY A 492 19.98 31.32 15.94
N LEU A 493 20.05 30.24 15.15
CA LEU A 493 19.17 29.07 15.24
C LEU A 493 19.22 28.37 16.60
N LYS A 494 18.02 28.08 17.11
CA LYS A 494 17.76 27.37 18.37
C LYS A 494 17.07 26.03 18.13
N GLU A 495 16.20 25.97 17.12
CA GLU A 495 15.44 24.78 16.77
C GLU A 495 15.53 24.53 15.26
N LEU A 496 15.93 23.32 14.87
CA LEU A 496 16.03 22.92 13.47
C LEU A 496 15.41 21.53 13.29
N TYR A 497 14.39 21.44 12.44
CA TYR A 497 13.73 20.20 12.07
C TYR A 497 13.87 20.04 10.55
N ILE A 498 14.63 19.04 10.12
CA ILE A 498 14.86 18.66 8.71
C ILE A 498 14.80 17.11 8.67
N PHE A 499 13.58 16.56 8.64
CA PHE A 499 13.36 15.11 8.79
C PHE A 499 12.44 14.58 7.69
N ASP A 500 12.63 13.31 7.31
CA ASP A 500 12.07 12.77 6.04
C ASP A 500 12.56 13.57 4.82
N GLU A 501 13.88 13.61 4.65
CA GLU A 501 14.58 14.36 3.62
C GLU A 501 15.73 13.50 3.03
N LYS A 502 16.69 14.11 2.33
CA LYS A 502 17.82 13.43 1.65
C LYS A 502 19.18 14.00 2.07
N VAL A 503 19.28 14.48 3.30
CA VAL A 503 20.51 15.05 3.85
C VAL A 503 21.50 13.94 4.17
N SER A 504 22.76 14.11 3.78
CA SER A 504 23.88 13.24 4.17
C SER A 504 25.07 14.02 4.76
N ASP A 505 25.30 15.25 4.31
CA ASP A 505 26.30 16.15 4.87
C ASP A 505 25.67 17.15 5.86
N ILE A 506 25.99 16.98 7.14
CA ILE A 506 25.59 17.89 8.22
C ILE A 506 26.77 18.72 8.76
N SER A 507 27.90 18.78 8.04
CA SER A 507 29.01 19.69 8.36
C SER A 507 28.62 21.19 8.38
N PRO A 508 27.63 21.69 7.60
CA PRO A 508 27.15 23.07 7.72
C PRO A 508 26.60 23.42 9.10
N LEU A 509 26.15 22.44 9.89
CA LEU A 509 25.54 22.66 11.21
C LEU A 509 26.57 22.93 12.32
N ALA A 510 27.86 22.64 12.11
CA ALA A 510 28.90 22.69 13.15
C ALA A 510 29.04 24.05 13.87
N GLY A 511 28.70 25.15 13.19
CA GLY A 511 28.75 26.51 13.74
C GLY A 511 27.51 26.92 14.56
N LEU A 512 26.42 26.15 14.50
CA LEU A 512 25.10 26.52 15.01
C LEU A 512 24.95 26.23 16.51
N THR A 513 25.94 26.68 17.29
CA THR A 513 26.11 26.39 18.72
C THR A 513 24.97 26.84 19.65
N ARG A 514 23.97 27.57 19.13
CA ARG A 514 22.75 27.97 19.86
C ARG A 514 21.61 26.96 19.75
N LEU A 515 21.74 25.91 18.92
CA LEU A 515 20.77 24.83 18.80
C LEU A 515 20.54 24.14 20.16
N THR A 516 19.27 24.03 20.54
CA THR A 516 18.78 23.29 21.70
C THR A 516 17.91 22.09 21.28
N ARG A 517 17.29 22.16 20.10
CA ARG A 517 16.51 21.05 19.50
C ARG A 517 16.92 20.81 18.06
N LEU A 518 17.22 19.56 17.71
CA LEU A 518 17.61 19.15 16.37
C LEU A 518 16.91 17.84 15.99
N ASN A 519 16.11 17.86 14.92
CA ASN A 519 15.53 16.67 14.30
C ASN A 519 16.09 16.47 12.90
N LEU A 520 16.77 15.35 12.70
CA LEU A 520 17.35 14.88 11.45
C LEU A 520 16.92 13.43 11.13
N ARG A 521 15.82 12.96 11.74
CA ARG A 521 15.28 11.61 11.54
C ARG A 521 15.04 11.32 10.05
N ARG A 522 15.25 10.08 9.60
CA ARG A 522 14.87 9.60 8.26
C ARG A 522 15.57 10.40 7.16
N ASN A 523 16.90 10.28 7.15
CA ASN A 523 17.85 10.92 6.23
C ASN A 523 18.95 9.90 5.82
N ASN A 524 20.07 10.35 5.25
CA ASN A 524 21.20 9.53 4.83
C ASN A 524 22.52 9.94 5.53
N ILE A 525 22.44 10.27 6.82
CA ILE A 525 23.58 10.77 7.60
C ILE A 525 24.39 9.59 8.14
N ALA A 526 25.69 9.56 7.85
CA ALA A 526 26.63 8.61 8.44
C ALA A 526 27.64 9.27 9.41
N ASP A 527 28.07 10.51 9.12
CA ASP A 527 29.04 11.25 9.92
C ASP A 527 28.33 12.32 10.77
N ILE A 528 28.38 12.15 12.09
CA ILE A 528 27.84 13.10 13.08
C ILE A 528 28.92 13.91 13.83
N SER A 529 30.16 13.93 13.33
CA SER A 529 31.28 14.67 13.94
C SER A 529 31.03 16.18 14.07
N SER A 530 30.22 16.76 13.19
CA SER A 530 29.81 18.18 13.26
C SER A 530 28.98 18.51 14.51
N LEU A 531 28.29 17.53 15.10
CA LEU A 531 27.44 17.73 16.28
C LEU A 531 28.24 17.92 17.58
N ALA A 532 29.52 17.53 17.62
CA ALA A 532 30.33 17.53 18.84
C ALA A 532 30.49 18.92 19.49
N GLY A 533 30.36 19.99 18.72
CA GLY A 533 30.41 21.37 19.22
C GLY A 533 29.08 21.92 19.76
N LEU A 534 27.96 21.22 19.53
CA LEU A 534 26.60 21.72 19.80
C LEU A 534 26.16 21.45 21.25
N THR A 535 27.00 21.85 22.21
CA THR A 535 26.85 21.52 23.64
C THR A 535 25.59 22.09 24.32
N ASN A 536 24.82 22.94 23.64
CA ASN A 536 23.51 23.42 24.12
C ASN A 536 22.33 22.52 23.74
N LEU A 537 22.55 21.45 22.94
CA LEU A 537 21.50 20.50 22.58
C LEU A 537 20.90 19.83 23.83
N GLN A 538 19.58 19.84 23.90
CA GLN A 538 18.75 19.21 24.93
C GLN A 538 17.90 18.07 24.34
N TRP A 539 17.52 18.20 23.07
CA TRP A 539 16.72 17.23 22.34
C TRP A 539 17.38 16.95 20.98
N LEU A 540 17.72 15.71 20.70
CA LEU A 540 18.34 15.28 19.44
C LEU A 540 17.65 14.02 18.90
N ASN A 541 17.16 14.07 17.67
CA ASN A 541 16.71 12.90 16.92
C ASN A 541 17.53 12.73 15.64
N VAL A 542 18.23 11.61 15.54
CA VAL A 542 18.99 11.14 14.37
C VAL A 542 18.63 9.68 14.04
N GLY A 543 17.44 9.22 14.44
CA GLY A 543 16.95 7.88 14.10
C GLY A 543 16.72 7.70 12.59
N GLU A 544 16.69 6.46 12.10
CA GLU A 544 16.54 6.13 10.67
C GLU A 544 17.59 6.86 9.80
N ASN A 545 18.86 6.51 10.02
CA ASN A 545 20.03 7.07 9.33
C ASN A 545 21.12 5.98 9.19
N ASP A 546 22.28 6.33 8.64
CA ASP A 546 23.39 5.41 8.35
C ASP A 546 24.55 5.54 9.39
N ILE A 547 24.26 5.97 10.62
CA ILE A 547 25.27 6.27 11.66
C ILE A 547 25.82 4.97 12.26
N SER A 548 27.14 4.85 12.40
CA SER A 548 27.80 3.71 13.05
C SER A 548 28.57 4.07 14.34
N GLU A 549 28.88 5.35 14.55
CA GLU A 549 29.80 5.82 15.61
C GLU A 549 29.18 6.97 16.43
N LEU A 550 29.22 6.86 17.76
CA LEU A 550 28.59 7.81 18.70
C LEU A 550 29.56 8.69 19.49
N THR A 551 30.88 8.58 19.23
CA THR A 551 31.92 9.31 19.97
C THR A 551 31.70 10.82 20.04
N SER A 552 31.11 11.40 19.01
CA SER A 552 30.77 12.83 18.88
C SER A 552 29.68 13.30 19.85
N LEU A 553 28.82 12.40 20.34
CA LEU A 553 27.73 12.74 21.27
C LEU A 553 28.17 12.73 22.74
N ALA A 554 29.29 12.09 23.08
CA ALA A 554 29.75 11.89 24.46
C ALA A 554 29.96 13.20 25.25
N GLY A 555 30.23 14.32 24.57
CA GLY A 555 30.38 15.64 25.17
C GLY A 555 29.08 16.44 25.38
N LEU A 556 27.93 15.95 24.88
CA LEU A 556 26.66 16.68 24.87
C LEU A 556 25.88 16.50 26.18
N THR A 557 26.51 16.89 27.29
CA THR A 557 26.00 16.67 28.67
C THR A 557 24.73 17.43 29.04
N ASN A 558 24.22 18.31 28.17
CA ASN A 558 22.91 18.96 28.32
C ASN A 558 21.75 18.21 27.66
N LEU A 559 22.02 17.10 26.94
CA LEU A 559 20.97 16.26 26.39
C LEU A 559 20.05 15.73 27.50
N GLN A 560 18.76 15.68 27.19
CA GLN A 560 17.69 15.13 28.03
C GLN A 560 16.89 14.07 27.26
N TRP A 561 16.92 14.14 25.93
CA TRP A 561 16.22 13.24 25.03
C TRP A 561 17.09 12.97 23.80
N LEU A 562 17.34 11.69 23.50
CA LEU A 562 18.18 11.26 22.39
C LEU A 562 17.55 10.06 21.67
N ALA A 563 17.28 10.21 20.37
CA ALA A 563 16.93 9.10 19.49
C ALA A 563 18.03 8.83 18.45
N VAL A 564 18.46 7.58 18.41
CA VAL A 564 19.50 7.00 17.53
C VAL A 564 19.05 5.63 17.01
N TYR A 565 17.75 5.32 17.04
CA TYR A 565 17.19 4.04 16.60
C TYR A 565 17.33 3.84 15.08
N ASP A 566 17.25 2.60 14.60
CA ASP A 566 17.35 2.23 13.18
C ASP A 566 18.56 2.89 12.48
N ASN A 567 19.75 2.55 12.98
CA ASN A 567 21.05 3.00 12.48
C ASN A 567 22.03 1.80 12.44
N GLU A 568 23.30 2.01 12.06
CA GLU A 568 24.35 0.97 12.01
C GLU A 568 25.20 0.86 13.30
N ILE A 569 24.74 1.43 14.42
CA ILE A 569 25.56 1.57 15.64
C ILE A 569 25.84 0.20 16.29
N SER A 570 27.12 -0.10 16.47
CA SER A 570 27.57 -1.35 17.12
C SER A 570 28.11 -1.16 18.54
N ASP A 571 28.55 0.04 18.90
CA ASP A 571 29.03 0.38 20.25
C ASP A 571 28.30 1.61 20.81
N PHE A 572 27.72 1.43 22.00
CA PHE A 572 26.99 2.46 22.76
C PHE A 572 27.76 2.93 24.00
N SER A 573 28.98 2.43 24.24
CA SER A 573 29.84 2.90 25.33
C SER A 573 30.12 4.41 25.34
N PRO A 574 30.14 5.14 24.19
CA PRO A 574 30.26 6.60 24.22
C PRO A 574 29.11 7.32 24.93
N LEU A 575 27.95 6.69 25.10
CA LEU A 575 26.80 7.26 25.80
C LEU A 575 26.79 6.95 27.30
N ASP A 576 27.70 6.12 27.82
CA ASP A 576 27.63 5.63 29.22
C ASP A 576 27.61 6.76 30.25
N GLY A 577 28.32 7.87 30.00
CA GLY A 577 28.30 9.06 30.86
C GLY A 577 27.02 9.91 30.79
N LEU A 578 26.11 9.60 29.88
CA LEU A 578 24.84 10.30 29.66
C LEU A 578 23.62 9.48 30.11
N ARG A 579 23.70 8.13 30.07
CA ARG A 579 22.56 7.20 30.24
C ARG A 579 21.66 7.50 31.44
N ASP A 580 22.25 7.89 32.58
CA ASP A 580 21.49 8.14 33.82
C ASP A 580 20.56 9.38 33.75
N ASN A 581 20.74 10.27 32.76
CA ASN A 581 20.04 11.55 32.66
C ASN A 581 19.34 11.80 31.31
N ILE A 582 19.38 10.84 30.37
CA ILE A 582 18.74 10.96 29.05
C ILE A 582 17.62 9.94 28.86
N LYS A 583 16.53 10.35 28.20
CA LYS A 583 15.58 9.42 27.59
C LYS A 583 16.17 8.94 26.25
N LEU A 584 16.64 7.69 26.20
CA LEU A 584 17.34 7.11 25.05
C LEU A 584 16.43 6.17 24.23
N PHE A 585 16.40 6.35 22.92
CA PHE A 585 15.71 5.48 21.95
C PHE A 585 16.75 4.96 20.94
N TRP A 586 16.92 3.64 20.86
CA TRP A 586 18.13 3.03 20.28
C TRP A 586 17.93 1.61 19.71
N TYR A 587 16.68 1.17 19.58
CA TYR A 587 16.32 -0.10 18.94
C TYR A 587 16.75 -0.13 17.45
N GLY A 588 16.68 -1.30 16.81
CA GLY A 588 17.03 -1.46 15.38
C GLY A 588 18.53 -1.48 15.06
N ASN A 589 19.39 -1.08 15.99
CA ASN A 589 20.84 -1.04 15.80
C ASN A 589 21.52 -2.41 15.94
N PRO A 590 22.63 -2.69 15.22
CA PRO A 590 23.45 -3.91 15.37
C PRO A 590 23.95 -4.17 16.80
N GLY A 591 24.25 -3.11 17.55
CA GLY A 591 24.70 -3.15 18.95
C GLY A 591 23.56 -3.26 19.97
N PHE A 592 22.29 -3.22 19.54
CA PHE A 592 21.15 -3.46 20.43
C PHE A 592 21.19 -4.93 20.89
N PRO A 593 21.16 -5.22 22.20
CA PRO A 593 21.24 -6.58 22.71
C PRO A 593 20.17 -7.50 22.13
N LYS A 594 20.61 -8.59 21.51
CA LYS A 594 19.71 -9.59 20.91
C LYS A 594 18.98 -10.34 22.00
N GLY A 595 17.68 -10.07 22.17
CA GLY A 595 16.81 -10.89 23.00
C GLY A 595 16.70 -12.32 22.46
N GLY A 596 16.47 -13.26 23.36
CA GLY A 596 16.18 -14.65 23.06
C GLY A 596 14.74 -14.87 22.61
N PRO A 597 14.30 -16.14 22.49
CA PRO A 597 12.93 -16.49 22.13
C PRO A 597 11.91 -15.79 23.02
N LYS A 598 10.87 -15.24 22.39
CA LYS A 598 9.72 -14.65 23.09
C LYS A 598 8.98 -15.75 23.85
N ILE A 599 8.44 -15.42 25.01
CA ILE A 599 7.60 -16.32 25.80
C ILE A 599 6.25 -16.43 25.09
N GLU A 600 6.08 -17.46 24.25
CA GLU A 600 4.82 -17.73 23.54
C GLU A 600 3.75 -18.37 24.45
N GLY A 601 4.11 -18.75 25.68
CA GLY A 601 3.19 -19.30 26.67
C GLY A 601 3.02 -20.83 26.60
N PRO A 602 1.85 -21.37 27.02
CA PRO A 602 0.60 -20.65 27.24
C PRO A 602 0.68 -19.64 28.39
N TRP A 603 -0.07 -18.57 28.24
CA TRP A 603 -0.29 -17.50 29.21
C TRP A 603 -1.77 -17.52 29.62
N LEU A 604 -2.05 -17.17 30.86
CA LEU A 604 -3.42 -16.86 31.29
C LEU A 604 -3.64 -15.36 31.12
N TRP A 605 -4.67 -14.98 30.38
CA TRP A 605 -5.02 -13.58 30.10
C TRP A 605 -6.36 -13.20 30.71
N VAL A 606 -6.50 -11.95 31.13
CA VAL A 606 -7.78 -11.32 31.50
C VAL A 606 -7.82 -9.89 30.97
N ILE A 607 -9.00 -9.44 30.52
CA ILE A 607 -9.22 -8.07 30.04
C ILE A 607 -10.13 -7.36 31.03
N LEU A 608 -9.73 -6.17 31.48
CA LEU A 608 -10.52 -5.30 32.34
C LEU A 608 -10.95 -4.06 31.52
N PRO A 609 -12.23 -3.95 31.11
CA PRO A 609 -12.72 -2.81 30.34
C PRO A 609 -12.95 -1.57 31.23
N GLY A 610 -12.82 -0.38 30.65
CA GLY A 610 -13.15 0.90 31.29
C GLY A 610 -12.05 1.55 32.12
N THR A 611 -10.83 1.00 32.13
CA THR A 611 -9.71 1.42 32.99
C THR A 611 -8.74 2.43 32.34
N ALA A 612 -9.06 2.97 31.16
CA ALA A 612 -8.10 3.71 30.32
C ALA A 612 -8.12 5.24 30.43
N GLU A 613 -8.96 5.86 31.27
CA GLU A 613 -9.07 7.33 31.31
C GLU A 613 -7.88 8.06 31.98
N ASN A 614 -6.88 7.35 32.51
CA ASN A 614 -5.59 7.93 32.89
C ASN A 614 -4.45 6.96 32.57
N ASP A 615 -3.27 7.51 32.21
CA ASP A 615 -2.02 6.75 32.08
C ASP A 615 -1.77 5.91 33.35
N LEU A 616 -1.33 4.64 33.22
CA LEU A 616 -1.18 3.66 34.32
C LEU A 616 -0.71 4.34 35.62
N ASN A 617 -1.67 4.65 36.48
CA ASN A 617 -1.41 5.23 37.79
C ASN A 617 -0.84 4.13 38.71
N ASP A 618 -0.53 4.45 39.97
CA ASP A 618 -0.33 3.45 41.03
C ASP A 618 -1.61 2.65 41.40
N THR A 619 -2.57 2.52 40.47
CA THR A 619 -3.84 1.82 40.64
C THR A 619 -3.68 0.33 40.30
N ASP A 620 -3.97 -0.53 41.27
CA ASP A 620 -4.10 -1.97 41.08
C ASP A 620 -5.49 -2.28 40.47
N TRP A 621 -5.56 -2.44 39.15
CA TRP A 621 -6.84 -2.67 38.47
C TRP A 621 -7.42 -4.07 38.72
N LEU A 622 -6.60 -5.07 39.07
CA LEU A 622 -7.11 -6.39 39.47
C LEU A 622 -7.86 -6.26 40.81
N SER A 623 -7.34 -5.46 41.74
CA SER A 623 -7.97 -5.15 43.02
C SER A 623 -9.26 -4.35 42.82
N GLU A 624 -9.24 -3.29 42.01
CA GLU A 624 -10.44 -2.47 41.74
C GLU A 624 -11.55 -3.30 41.09
N ALA A 625 -11.23 -4.10 40.06
CA ALA A 625 -12.22 -4.93 39.37
C ALA A 625 -12.77 -6.08 40.23
N SER A 626 -12.05 -6.52 41.26
CA SER A 626 -12.44 -7.61 42.16
C SER A 626 -12.95 -7.15 43.53
N GLU A 627 -13.20 -5.85 43.74
CA GLU A 627 -13.52 -5.26 45.05
C GLU A 627 -12.49 -5.62 46.17
N GLY A 628 -11.25 -5.88 45.77
CA GLY A 628 -10.14 -6.26 46.66
C GLY A 628 -9.97 -7.75 46.93
N GLU A 629 -10.65 -8.65 46.20
CA GLU A 629 -10.44 -10.11 46.33
C GLU A 629 -9.13 -10.62 45.70
N VAL A 630 -8.56 -9.89 44.72
CA VAL A 630 -7.36 -10.28 43.96
C VAL A 630 -6.50 -9.06 43.63
N THR A 631 -5.21 -9.05 43.97
CA THR A 631 -4.28 -7.94 43.67
C THR A 631 -3.23 -8.28 42.59
N GLU A 632 -2.63 -7.25 41.97
CA GLU A 632 -1.45 -7.36 41.10
C GLU A 632 -0.31 -8.12 41.78
N VAL A 633 -0.04 -7.82 43.05
CA VAL A 633 1.03 -8.46 43.83
C VAL A 633 0.73 -9.94 44.10
N GLU A 634 -0.52 -10.30 44.41
CA GLU A 634 -0.90 -11.69 44.65
C GLU A 634 -0.79 -12.55 43.37
N ILE A 635 -1.28 -12.04 42.24
CA ILE A 635 -1.16 -12.73 40.95
C ILE A 635 0.30 -12.78 40.48
N ALA A 636 1.09 -11.73 40.69
CA ALA A 636 2.53 -11.74 40.41
C ALA A 636 3.34 -12.65 41.34
N THR A 637 2.80 -13.07 42.48
CA THR A 637 3.46 -13.97 43.44
C THR A 637 3.07 -15.43 43.23
N HIS A 638 1.78 -15.72 43.00
CA HIS A 638 1.24 -17.08 42.99
C HIS A 638 0.81 -17.57 41.59
N GLY A 639 0.71 -16.66 40.61
CA GLY A 639 0.18 -16.92 39.29
C GLY A 639 -1.34 -16.81 39.23
N ALA A 640 -1.88 -16.57 38.03
CA ALA A 640 -3.31 -16.69 37.77
C ALA A 640 -3.76 -18.16 37.76
N THR A 641 -5.08 -18.38 37.82
CA THR A 641 -5.69 -19.71 37.69
C THR A 641 -6.77 -19.65 36.62
N GLU A 642 -6.71 -20.55 35.63
CA GLU A 642 -7.67 -20.59 34.54
C GLU A 642 -9.11 -20.77 35.05
N GLY A 643 -10.06 -20.03 34.47
CA GLY A 643 -11.47 -20.06 34.86
C GLY A 643 -11.80 -19.32 36.16
N LYS A 644 -10.82 -18.74 36.88
CA LYS A 644 -11.12 -17.82 37.99
C LYS A 644 -11.59 -16.46 37.46
N SER A 645 -12.59 -15.91 38.13
CA SER A 645 -13.11 -14.56 37.87
C SER A 645 -12.26 -13.48 38.54
N VAL A 646 -12.25 -12.29 37.92
CA VAL A 646 -11.80 -11.00 38.47
C VAL A 646 -12.90 -10.01 38.09
N GLY A 647 -13.81 -9.74 39.02
CA GLY A 647 -15.08 -9.07 38.71
C GLY A 647 -15.90 -9.88 37.68
N ASP A 648 -16.41 -9.18 36.67
CA ASP A 648 -17.15 -9.78 35.54
C ASP A 648 -16.24 -10.49 34.51
N SER A 649 -14.91 -10.34 34.61
CA SER A 649 -13.94 -10.94 33.69
C SER A 649 -13.38 -12.26 34.23
N VAL A 650 -12.80 -13.09 33.35
CA VAL A 650 -12.28 -14.44 33.68
C VAL A 650 -10.91 -14.67 33.04
N TRP A 651 -10.00 -15.35 33.75
CA TRP A 651 -8.70 -15.77 33.21
C TRP A 651 -8.83 -16.90 32.18
N THR A 652 -8.35 -16.71 30.96
CA THR A 652 -8.38 -17.69 29.86
C THR A 652 -6.99 -18.01 29.31
N SER A 653 -6.72 -19.26 28.93
CA SER A 653 -5.44 -19.69 28.36
C SER A 653 -5.31 -19.35 26.87
N HIS A 654 -4.26 -18.59 26.52
CA HIS A 654 -3.89 -18.31 25.12
C HIS A 654 -2.37 -18.36 24.91
N ARG A 655 -1.93 -18.59 23.67
CA ARG A 655 -0.52 -18.48 23.26
C ARG A 655 -0.27 -17.13 22.60
N LEU A 656 0.68 -16.37 23.14
CA LEU A 656 1.08 -15.06 22.64
C LEU A 656 1.87 -15.22 21.32
N PRO A 657 1.40 -14.68 20.18
CA PRO A 657 2.14 -14.78 18.94
C PRO A 657 3.49 -14.03 19.03
N PRO A 658 4.61 -14.60 18.56
CA PRO A 658 5.94 -14.00 18.67
C PRO A 658 6.17 -12.81 17.71
N ALA A 659 5.18 -12.45 16.89
CA ALA A 659 5.22 -11.31 15.98
C ALA A 659 3.80 -10.79 15.72
N GLY A 660 3.69 -9.55 15.24
CA GLY A 660 2.42 -8.92 14.84
C GLY A 660 2.18 -7.61 15.57
N VAL A 661 1.72 -6.59 14.83
CA VAL A 661 1.54 -5.22 15.35
C VAL A 661 0.45 -5.15 16.43
N ASN A 662 -0.53 -6.06 16.42
CA ASN A 662 -1.61 -6.18 17.41
C ASN A 662 -1.69 -7.59 18.02
N ASN A 663 -0.55 -8.24 18.28
CA ASN A 663 -0.48 -9.68 18.61
C ASN A 663 -1.36 -10.12 19.80
N ILE A 664 -1.59 -9.26 20.80
CA ILE A 664 -2.47 -9.54 21.94
C ILE A 664 -3.95 -9.39 21.55
N GLU A 665 -4.33 -8.34 20.82
CA GLU A 665 -5.72 -8.07 20.41
C GLU A 665 -6.24 -9.16 19.46
N ASP A 666 -5.46 -9.50 18.43
CA ASP A 666 -5.80 -10.55 17.45
C ASP A 666 -5.98 -11.93 18.11
N MET A 667 -5.14 -12.23 19.11
CA MET A 667 -5.19 -13.46 19.90
C MET A 667 -6.47 -13.55 20.76
N LEU A 668 -6.87 -12.43 21.38
CA LEU A 668 -8.03 -12.35 22.27
C LEU A 668 -9.35 -12.08 21.52
N LYS A 669 -9.30 -11.71 20.23
CA LYS A 669 -10.46 -11.41 19.36
C LYS A 669 -11.37 -10.32 19.93
N SER A 670 -10.78 -9.34 20.62
CA SER A 670 -11.51 -8.36 21.43
C SER A 670 -11.30 -6.95 20.90
N VAL A 671 -12.36 -6.27 20.46
CA VAL A 671 -12.31 -4.89 19.93
C VAL A 671 -12.59 -3.87 21.04
N ILE A 672 -12.02 -4.08 22.23
CA ILE A 672 -12.15 -3.16 23.37
C ILE A 672 -11.19 -2.00 23.16
N ARG A 673 -11.74 -0.79 23.01
CA ARG A 673 -10.94 0.42 22.77
C ARG A 673 -10.23 0.92 24.03
N ASP A 674 -10.85 0.71 25.20
CA ASP A 674 -10.49 1.36 26.47
C ASP A 674 -10.47 0.33 27.62
N GLY A 675 -9.29 -0.14 28.02
CA GLY A 675 -9.09 -1.10 29.11
C GLY A 675 -7.63 -1.50 29.35
N THR A 676 -7.41 -2.40 30.32
CA THR A 676 -6.10 -2.96 30.67
C THR A 676 -6.15 -4.48 30.51
N ILE A 677 -5.13 -5.04 29.85
CA ILE A 677 -4.98 -6.46 29.58
C ILE A 677 -3.86 -7.00 30.46
N TYR A 678 -4.17 -7.97 31.33
CA TYR A 678 -3.19 -8.65 32.17
C TYR A 678 -2.87 -10.03 31.61
N GLY A 679 -1.59 -10.39 31.61
CA GLY A 679 -1.08 -11.72 31.24
C GLY A 679 -0.21 -12.31 32.34
N SER A 680 -0.53 -13.52 32.79
CA SER A 680 0.24 -14.27 33.80
C SER A 680 0.84 -15.53 33.18
N VAL A 681 2.13 -15.80 33.46
CA VAL A 681 2.82 -17.03 33.06
C VAL A 681 3.79 -17.48 34.15
N SER A 682 3.82 -18.79 34.39
CA SER A 682 4.76 -19.44 35.31
C SER A 682 5.94 -20.03 34.53
N LEU A 683 7.15 -19.75 35.02
CA LEU A 683 8.42 -20.15 34.39
C LEU A 683 9.22 -21.00 35.39
N HIS A 684 9.66 -22.19 35.00
CA HIS A 684 10.58 -22.99 35.82
C HIS A 684 12.02 -22.75 35.37
N SER A 685 12.85 -22.24 36.28
CA SER A 685 14.29 -22.06 36.08
C SER A 685 15.05 -23.18 36.82
N PRO A 686 15.95 -23.95 36.16
CA PRO A 686 16.60 -25.10 36.78
C PRO A 686 17.63 -24.71 37.86
N ARG A 687 18.02 -23.44 37.90
CA ARG A 687 18.99 -22.83 38.83
C ARG A 687 18.66 -21.36 39.07
N GLU A 688 19.28 -20.78 40.09
CA GLU A 688 19.32 -19.32 40.21
C GLU A 688 20.23 -18.74 39.11
N GLN A 689 19.77 -17.69 38.41
CA GLN A 689 20.54 -17.03 37.36
C GLN A 689 20.20 -15.52 37.27
N GLU A 690 21.24 -14.69 37.21
CA GLU A 690 21.13 -13.30 36.74
C GLU A 690 21.01 -13.34 35.20
N THR A 691 20.13 -12.52 34.63
CA THR A 691 19.89 -12.45 33.19
C THR A 691 19.35 -11.09 32.76
N THR A 692 19.23 -10.84 31.46
CA THR A 692 18.56 -9.65 30.90
C THR A 692 17.14 -10.01 30.45
N MET A 693 16.13 -9.31 30.96
CA MET A 693 14.78 -9.35 30.41
C MET A 693 14.67 -8.36 29.25
N HIS A 694 13.97 -8.77 28.20
CA HIS A 694 13.63 -7.94 27.04
C HIS A 694 12.12 -7.71 26.99
N VAL A 695 11.73 -6.48 26.74
CA VAL A 695 10.34 -6.05 26.64
C VAL A 695 10.11 -5.24 25.38
N GLY A 696 8.90 -5.34 24.85
CA GLY A 696 8.42 -4.60 23.70
C GLY A 696 6.91 -4.44 23.78
N GLY A 697 6.41 -3.42 23.10
CA GLY A 697 5.02 -3.00 23.15
C GLY A 697 4.90 -1.61 22.54
N ASP A 698 3.78 -1.29 21.92
CA ASP A 698 3.49 0.06 21.40
C ASP A 698 2.97 1.00 22.51
N ARG A 699 2.21 0.46 23.46
CA ARG A 699 1.58 1.20 24.57
C ARG A 699 2.31 1.05 25.90
N GLY A 700 1.65 1.53 26.97
CA GLY A 700 2.14 1.41 28.33
C GLY A 700 2.23 -0.06 28.76
N VAL A 701 3.36 -0.42 29.36
CA VAL A 701 3.71 -1.79 29.76
C VAL A 701 4.22 -1.78 31.19
N ARG A 702 3.65 -2.63 32.05
CA ARG A 702 4.18 -2.96 33.39
C ARG A 702 4.55 -4.44 33.45
N VAL A 703 5.61 -4.76 34.18
CA VAL A 703 6.08 -6.14 34.37
C VAL A 703 6.45 -6.37 35.84
N TRP A 704 5.88 -7.44 36.40
CA TRP A 704 6.24 -7.96 37.71
C TRP A 704 6.87 -9.34 37.58
N LEU A 705 7.86 -9.60 38.42
CA LEU A 705 8.48 -10.91 38.60
C LEU A 705 8.48 -11.25 40.08
N ASN A 706 7.92 -12.40 40.45
CA ASN A 706 7.89 -12.91 41.83
C ASN A 706 7.35 -11.87 42.83
N GLY A 707 6.20 -11.28 42.52
CA GLY A 707 5.52 -10.27 43.35
C GLY A 707 6.09 -8.85 43.28
N THR A 708 7.22 -8.63 42.59
CA THR A 708 7.91 -7.33 42.54
C THR A 708 7.72 -6.66 41.18
N LEU A 709 7.25 -5.41 41.14
CA LEU A 709 7.27 -4.57 39.92
C LEU A 709 8.73 -4.29 39.55
N ILE A 710 9.17 -4.79 38.40
CA ILE A 710 10.57 -4.70 37.95
C ILE A 710 10.76 -3.76 36.75
N TYR A 711 9.68 -3.42 36.05
CA TYR A 711 9.70 -2.47 34.94
C TYR A 711 8.33 -1.83 34.73
N GLU A 712 8.33 -0.56 34.39
CA GLU A 712 7.16 0.23 34.06
C GLU A 712 7.50 1.26 32.98
N ARG A 713 6.64 1.36 31.97
CA ARG A 713 6.67 2.40 30.96
C ARG A 713 5.28 2.92 30.70
N LEU A 714 5.08 4.22 30.92
CA LEU A 714 3.78 4.90 30.77
C LEU A 714 3.57 5.53 29.39
N ASN A 715 4.64 5.74 28.62
CA ASN A 715 4.60 6.46 27.34
C ASN A 715 4.51 5.51 26.14
N TYR A 716 3.77 5.93 25.11
CA TYR A 716 3.72 5.29 23.78
C TYR A 716 5.09 5.25 23.09
N GLN A 717 5.40 4.13 22.43
CA GLN A 717 6.59 3.92 21.59
C GLN A 717 6.29 2.87 20.51
N GLU A 718 6.15 3.25 19.24
CA GLU A 718 5.93 2.30 18.15
C GLU A 718 7.03 1.22 18.07
N GLY A 719 6.63 -0.05 17.96
CA GLY A 719 7.52 -1.18 17.75
C GLY A 719 6.76 -2.51 17.65
N ASP A 720 7.24 -3.42 16.79
CA ASP A 720 6.70 -4.78 16.60
C ASP A 720 7.63 -5.87 17.19
N ASN A 721 8.56 -5.46 18.03
CA ASN A 721 9.59 -6.31 18.62
C ASN A 721 10.05 -5.79 19.99
N TYR A 722 11.09 -6.39 20.58
CA TYR A 722 11.72 -5.85 21.78
C TYR A 722 12.27 -4.43 21.52
N THR A 723 11.81 -3.45 22.30
CA THR A 723 12.27 -2.05 22.24
C THR A 723 13.20 -1.70 23.40
N GLU A 724 13.07 -2.41 24.54
CA GLU A 724 13.80 -2.12 25.78
C GLU A 724 14.27 -3.41 26.47
N PHE A 725 15.25 -3.29 27.36
CA PHE A 725 15.83 -4.40 28.11
C PHE A 725 16.43 -3.94 29.44
N PHE A 726 16.44 -4.81 30.44
CA PHE A 726 16.94 -4.50 31.79
C PHE A 726 17.37 -5.78 32.54
N PRO A 727 18.32 -5.69 33.49
CA PRO A 727 18.78 -6.85 34.25
C PRO A 727 17.72 -7.33 35.25
N VAL A 728 17.58 -8.64 35.37
CA VAL A 728 16.66 -9.34 36.28
C VAL A 728 17.29 -10.60 36.85
N LYS A 729 16.67 -11.17 37.89
CA LYS A 729 17.13 -12.40 38.52
C LYS A 729 16.02 -13.45 38.57
N LEU A 730 16.28 -14.62 37.96
CA LEU A 730 15.42 -15.79 38.10
C LEU A 730 15.89 -16.64 39.28
N GLN A 731 14.94 -17.01 40.14
CA GLN A 731 15.15 -17.91 41.28
C GLN A 731 15.17 -19.37 40.80
N GLN A 732 15.83 -20.27 41.53
CA GLN A 732 15.72 -21.71 41.25
C GLN A 732 14.30 -22.20 41.55
N GLY A 733 13.68 -22.91 40.60
CA GLY A 733 12.28 -23.35 40.70
C GLY A 733 11.32 -22.42 39.95
N THR A 734 10.11 -22.29 40.47
CA THR A 734 9.05 -21.48 39.86
C THR A 734 9.33 -19.99 39.99
N ASN A 735 9.16 -19.28 38.88
CA ASN A 735 9.15 -17.82 38.81
C ASN A 735 7.83 -17.40 38.15
N VAL A 736 7.10 -16.48 38.76
CA VAL A 736 5.84 -15.98 38.22
C VAL A 736 6.08 -14.63 37.56
N LEU A 737 5.68 -14.52 36.29
CA LEU A 737 5.73 -13.29 35.51
C LEU A 737 4.29 -12.80 35.30
N LEU A 738 4.01 -11.57 35.71
CA LEU A 738 2.79 -10.84 35.39
C LEU A 738 3.14 -9.66 34.48
N VAL A 739 2.35 -9.43 33.45
CA VAL A 739 2.47 -8.27 32.56
C VAL A 739 1.12 -7.56 32.48
N ALA A 740 1.14 -6.23 32.34
CA ALA A 740 -0.03 -5.43 32.04
C ALA A 740 0.25 -4.55 30.81
N VAL A 741 -0.70 -4.51 29.88
CA VAL A 741 -0.64 -3.74 28.63
C VAL A 741 -1.97 -2.99 28.42
N HIS A 742 -1.92 -1.71 28.02
CA HIS A 742 -3.15 -0.97 27.66
C HIS A 742 -3.72 -1.41 26.31
N THR A 743 -5.05 -1.35 26.17
CA THR A 743 -5.80 -1.79 24.98
C THR A 743 -5.37 -1.14 23.67
N GLN A 744 -5.62 -1.86 22.57
CA GLN A 744 -5.19 -1.59 21.19
C GLN A 744 -3.66 -1.63 21.02
N GLY A 745 -2.97 -2.54 21.70
CA GLY A 745 -1.52 -2.64 21.68
C GLY A 745 -0.96 -4.07 21.60
N ASN A 746 0.34 -4.16 21.30
CA ASN A 746 1.11 -5.39 21.29
C ASN A 746 1.97 -5.56 22.54
N GLY A 747 2.50 -6.77 22.71
CA GLY A 747 3.44 -7.08 23.79
C GLY A 747 4.43 -8.17 23.38
N PHE A 748 5.69 -7.96 23.73
CA PHE A 748 6.78 -8.90 23.50
C PHE A 748 7.60 -9.04 24.77
N PHE A 749 7.67 -10.26 25.31
CA PHE A 749 8.33 -10.55 26.58
C PHE A 749 9.26 -11.74 26.41
N GLY A 750 10.46 -11.65 26.95
CA GLY A 750 11.43 -12.75 26.95
C GLY A 750 12.71 -12.38 27.68
N PHE A 751 13.70 -13.25 27.61
CA PHE A 751 15.01 -13.04 28.23
C PHE A 751 16.10 -13.19 27.16
N GLU A 752 17.35 -12.91 27.51
CA GLU A 752 18.48 -13.10 26.59
C GLU A 752 18.64 -14.58 26.16
N PRO A 753 19.32 -14.87 25.03
CA PRO A 753 19.34 -16.21 24.42
C PRO A 753 19.95 -17.33 25.28
N SER A 754 20.76 -16.99 26.30
CA SER A 754 21.39 -17.95 27.21
C SER A 754 20.55 -18.31 28.44
N THR A 755 19.34 -17.77 28.58
CA THR A 755 18.48 -18.00 29.75
C THR A 755 17.87 -19.39 29.73
N GLU A 756 18.14 -20.19 30.75
CA GLU A 756 17.58 -21.54 30.88
C GLU A 756 16.23 -21.50 31.61
N TYR A 757 15.12 -21.68 30.91
CA TYR A 757 13.79 -21.78 31.55
C TYR A 757 12.83 -22.67 30.75
N THR A 758 11.75 -23.13 31.38
CA THR A 758 10.60 -23.77 30.72
C THR A 758 9.30 -23.09 31.15
N VAL A 759 8.31 -22.99 30.26
CA VAL A 759 6.97 -22.50 30.62
C VAL A 759 6.18 -23.62 31.29
N ALA A 760 5.59 -23.35 32.45
CA ALA A 760 4.81 -24.31 33.22
C ALA A 760 3.30 -24.03 33.09
N ASN A 761 2.53 -25.03 32.64
CA ASN A 761 1.07 -24.98 32.58
C ASN A 761 0.48 -26.36 32.83
N SER A 762 0.35 -26.69 34.12
CA SER A 762 -0.11 -27.99 34.59
C SER A 762 -1.61 -28.19 34.32
N GLY A 763 -1.98 -29.31 33.72
CA GLY A 763 -3.34 -29.60 33.26
C GLY A 763 -3.74 -31.08 33.38
N VAL A 764 -4.99 -31.37 33.04
CA VAL A 764 -5.53 -32.74 33.00
C VAL A 764 -5.94 -33.09 31.57
N GLY A 765 -5.31 -34.11 31.01
CA GLY A 765 -5.55 -34.60 29.65
C GLY A 765 -6.53 -35.77 29.64
N TYR A 766 -7.34 -35.89 28.59
CA TYR A 766 -8.33 -36.96 28.42
C TYR A 766 -8.24 -37.51 27.00
N THR A 767 -7.98 -38.81 26.85
CA THR A 767 -7.91 -39.47 25.53
C THR A 767 -8.71 -40.77 25.51
N PHE A 768 -9.43 -41.00 24.40
CA PHE A 768 -10.25 -42.20 24.23
C PHE A 768 -9.55 -43.21 23.34
N SER A 769 -9.67 -44.51 23.64
CA SER A 769 -9.11 -45.58 22.82
C SER A 769 -9.78 -45.73 21.44
N GLN A 770 -10.93 -45.09 21.25
CA GLN A 770 -11.67 -44.99 20.00
C GLN A 770 -12.55 -43.74 20.00
N SER A 771 -12.77 -43.16 18.82
CA SER A 771 -13.73 -42.08 18.58
C SER A 771 -14.14 -42.08 17.10
N PRO A 772 -15.43 -41.89 16.74
CA PRO A 772 -16.58 -41.77 17.63
C PRO A 772 -16.90 -43.06 18.39
N ILE A 773 -17.72 -42.96 19.44
CA ILE A 773 -18.11 -44.08 20.30
C ILE A 773 -19.59 -44.38 20.05
N HIS A 774 -19.91 -45.61 19.66
CA HIS A 774 -21.27 -46.01 19.30
C HIS A 774 -21.96 -46.78 20.42
N THR A 775 -23.30 -46.78 20.40
CA THR A 775 -24.11 -47.58 21.32
C THR A 775 -23.76 -49.07 21.20
N GLY A 776 -23.29 -49.67 22.30
CA GLY A 776 -22.84 -51.06 22.38
C GLY A 776 -21.32 -51.25 22.38
N ASP A 777 -20.54 -50.21 22.05
CA ASP A 777 -19.08 -50.26 22.08
C ASP A 777 -18.51 -50.41 23.50
N THR A 778 -17.24 -50.81 23.56
CA THR A 778 -16.44 -50.86 24.79
C THR A 778 -15.12 -50.16 24.53
N PHE A 779 -14.87 -49.05 25.24
CA PHE A 779 -13.74 -48.15 25.03
C PHE A 779 -13.00 -47.91 26.34
N THR A 780 -11.77 -47.39 26.26
CA THR A 780 -11.00 -46.93 27.42
C THR A 780 -10.86 -45.41 27.37
N LEU A 781 -11.03 -44.75 28.51
CA LEU A 781 -10.67 -43.36 28.76
C LEU A 781 -9.36 -43.32 29.55
N ASP A 782 -8.32 -42.73 28.96
CA ASP A 782 -7.06 -42.45 29.60
C ASP A 782 -7.08 -41.01 30.15
N ILE A 783 -6.88 -40.87 31.46
CA ILE A 783 -6.76 -39.60 32.17
C ILE A 783 -5.27 -39.36 32.45
N SER A 784 -4.76 -38.20 32.06
CA SER A 784 -3.32 -37.86 32.06
C SER A 784 -3.02 -36.60 32.87
N ALA A 785 -1.82 -36.51 33.42
CA ALA A 785 -1.23 -35.24 33.82
C ALA A 785 -0.62 -34.59 32.58
N GLU A 786 -0.77 -33.27 32.43
CA GLU A 786 -0.12 -32.50 31.36
C GLU A 786 0.79 -31.43 31.95
N ASN A 787 2.03 -31.32 31.46
CA ASN A 787 3.04 -30.34 31.85
C ASN A 787 3.13 -30.08 33.37
N VAL A 788 3.09 -31.15 34.16
CA VAL A 788 3.33 -31.10 35.61
C VAL A 788 4.83 -31.08 35.92
N PHE A 789 5.19 -30.56 37.08
CA PHE A 789 6.57 -30.52 37.58
C PHE A 789 6.60 -31.12 38.99
N ASP A 790 7.57 -31.99 39.25
CA ASP A 790 7.76 -32.71 40.52
C ASP A 790 6.52 -33.44 41.08
N MET A 791 5.63 -33.92 40.21
CA MET A 791 4.42 -34.63 40.62
C MET A 791 4.76 -35.95 41.33
N ALA A 792 4.37 -36.08 42.59
CA ALA A 792 4.59 -37.26 43.42
C ALA A 792 3.29 -38.05 43.71
N GLY A 793 2.11 -37.46 43.52
CA GLY A 793 0.85 -38.17 43.69
C GLY A 793 -0.37 -37.46 43.11
N TRP A 794 -1.49 -38.17 43.08
CA TRP A 794 -2.81 -37.64 42.72
C TRP A 794 -3.94 -38.38 43.45
N GLN A 795 -5.06 -37.69 43.64
CA GLN A 795 -6.36 -38.29 43.98
C GLN A 795 -7.50 -37.61 43.20
N PHE A 796 -8.56 -38.37 42.92
CA PHE A 796 -9.86 -37.88 42.46
C PHE A 796 -10.93 -38.98 42.54
N ASP A 797 -12.20 -38.60 42.43
CA ASP A 797 -13.34 -39.45 42.15
C ASP A 797 -13.85 -39.15 40.73
N ILE A 798 -14.49 -40.10 40.06
CA ILE A 798 -15.12 -39.91 38.73
C ILE A 798 -16.65 -40.02 38.88
N ALA A 799 -17.38 -39.08 38.30
CA ALA A 799 -18.83 -39.13 38.12
C ALA A 799 -19.18 -39.20 36.61
N PHE A 800 -20.20 -39.98 36.24
CA PHE A 800 -20.68 -40.18 34.87
C PHE A 800 -22.19 -40.51 34.85
N ASP A 801 -22.90 -40.37 33.73
CA ASP A 801 -24.31 -40.76 33.64
C ASP A 801 -24.48 -42.30 33.53
N PRO A 802 -25.08 -42.98 34.52
CA PRO A 802 -25.30 -44.43 34.48
C PRO A 802 -26.37 -44.86 33.48
N ALA A 803 -27.15 -43.95 32.88
CA ALA A 803 -28.04 -44.26 31.76
C ALA A 803 -27.26 -44.45 30.45
N VAL A 804 -26.21 -43.65 30.24
CA VAL A 804 -25.41 -43.60 29.00
C VAL A 804 -24.21 -44.54 29.07
N LEU A 805 -23.52 -44.63 30.22
CA LEU A 805 -22.30 -45.40 30.39
C LEU A 805 -22.40 -46.49 31.49
N GLU A 806 -21.52 -47.48 31.39
CA GLU A 806 -21.25 -48.51 32.41
C GLU A 806 -19.74 -48.70 32.51
N ALA A 807 -19.14 -48.37 33.65
CA ALA A 807 -17.74 -48.60 33.94
C ALA A 807 -17.50 -50.11 34.18
N ILE A 808 -16.50 -50.67 33.51
CA ILE A 808 -16.18 -52.10 33.52
C ILE A 808 -14.95 -52.37 34.39
N ASP A 809 -13.90 -51.57 34.24
CA ASP A 809 -12.57 -51.83 34.79
C ASP A 809 -11.76 -50.53 34.95
N VAL A 810 -10.79 -50.53 35.85
CA VAL A 810 -9.93 -49.38 36.18
C VAL A 810 -8.49 -49.85 36.39
N SER A 811 -7.54 -49.32 35.62
CA SER A 811 -6.11 -49.65 35.71
C SER A 811 -5.23 -48.41 35.81
N GLU A 812 -4.15 -48.52 36.58
CA GLU A 812 -3.16 -47.45 36.75
C GLU A 812 -2.41 -47.16 35.44
N GLY A 813 -2.23 -45.88 35.11
CA GLY A 813 -1.30 -45.45 34.05
C GLY A 813 0.17 -45.55 34.47
N ASP A 814 1.08 -45.28 33.54
CA ASP A 814 2.52 -45.46 33.77
C ASP A 814 3.28 -44.18 34.13
N PHE A 815 2.63 -43.01 34.18
CA PHE A 815 3.29 -41.73 34.38
C PHE A 815 4.07 -41.64 35.70
N LEU A 816 3.47 -42.05 36.83
CA LEU A 816 4.16 -42.08 38.12
C LEU A 816 5.19 -43.22 38.27
N LYS A 817 5.22 -44.19 37.34
CA LYS A 817 6.18 -45.32 37.33
C LYS A 817 7.48 -45.01 36.58
N GLN A 818 7.57 -43.85 35.93
CA GLN A 818 8.76 -43.40 35.21
C GLN A 818 10.04 -43.52 36.04
N ASN A 819 11.14 -43.86 35.39
CA ASN A 819 12.44 -44.20 35.99
C ASN A 819 12.42 -45.47 36.85
N GLY A 820 11.44 -46.37 36.65
CA GLY A 820 11.37 -47.69 37.30
C GLY A 820 10.97 -47.64 38.77
N VAL A 821 10.31 -46.56 39.20
CA VAL A 821 9.90 -46.33 40.58
C VAL A 821 8.57 -47.04 40.86
N THR A 822 8.45 -47.66 42.03
CA THR A 822 7.21 -48.29 42.48
C THR A 822 6.19 -47.25 42.96
N THR A 823 4.93 -47.48 42.63
CA THR A 823 3.79 -46.68 43.06
C THR A 823 2.92 -47.44 44.06
N PHE A 824 2.22 -46.70 44.91
CA PHE A 824 0.99 -47.14 45.56
C PHE A 824 -0.17 -46.71 44.65
N PHE A 825 -1.10 -47.60 44.36
CA PHE A 825 -2.29 -47.31 43.54
C PHE A 825 -3.53 -47.97 44.13
N GLN A 826 -4.64 -47.24 44.07
CA GLN A 826 -5.96 -47.72 44.44
C GLN A 826 -6.93 -47.52 43.27
N SER A 827 -7.44 -48.62 42.71
CA SER A 827 -8.38 -48.63 41.57
C SER A 827 -9.81 -48.18 41.89
N GLY A 828 -10.03 -47.66 43.09
CA GLY A 828 -11.33 -47.22 43.58
C GLY A 828 -12.40 -48.32 43.67
N SER A 829 -13.66 -47.88 43.81
CA SER A 829 -14.86 -48.72 43.79
C SER A 829 -15.86 -48.22 42.75
N ILE A 830 -16.27 -49.09 41.83
CA ILE A 830 -17.24 -48.78 40.77
C ILE A 830 -18.67 -48.98 41.29
N ASP A 831 -19.48 -47.93 41.24
CA ASP A 831 -20.93 -47.98 41.43
C ASP A 831 -21.64 -47.51 40.14
N ASN A 832 -21.96 -48.48 39.28
CA ASN A 832 -22.70 -48.28 38.04
C ASN A 832 -24.19 -47.93 38.24
N ALA A 833 -24.73 -48.00 39.46
CA ALA A 833 -26.09 -47.56 39.75
C ALA A 833 -26.12 -46.07 40.15
N ALA A 834 -25.08 -45.61 40.87
CA ALA A 834 -24.90 -44.20 41.23
C ALA A 834 -24.15 -43.37 40.18
N GLY A 835 -23.53 -44.01 39.17
CA GLY A 835 -22.74 -43.34 38.14
C GLY A 835 -21.40 -42.83 38.65
N LYS A 836 -20.72 -43.61 39.51
CA LYS A 836 -19.50 -43.15 40.22
C LYS A 836 -18.39 -44.19 40.27
N ILE A 837 -17.16 -43.71 40.29
CA ILE A 837 -15.96 -44.44 40.70
C ILE A 837 -15.30 -43.63 41.80
N THR A 838 -15.19 -44.19 43.00
CA THR A 838 -14.69 -43.44 44.18
C THR A 838 -13.42 -44.01 44.76
N VAL A 839 -12.64 -43.16 45.44
CA VAL A 839 -11.36 -43.47 46.10
C VAL A 839 -10.28 -43.88 45.10
N LEU A 840 -10.15 -43.15 43.98
CA LEU A 840 -9.03 -43.31 43.05
C LEU A 840 -7.87 -42.43 43.51
N ASN A 841 -6.71 -43.05 43.69
CA ASN A 841 -5.48 -42.34 44.02
C ASN A 841 -4.25 -43.13 43.61
N ALA A 842 -3.15 -42.43 43.37
CA ALA A 842 -1.83 -43.04 43.30
C ALA A 842 -0.76 -42.12 43.90
N ALA A 843 0.27 -42.72 44.49
CA ALA A 843 1.42 -42.03 45.05
C ALA A 843 2.72 -42.74 44.65
N ARG A 844 3.71 -41.97 44.23
CA ARG A 844 5.06 -42.42 43.87
C ARG A 844 5.87 -42.65 45.15
N LEU A 845 6.41 -43.86 45.34
CA LEU A 845 7.18 -44.20 46.55
C LEU A 845 8.64 -43.73 46.41
N SER A 846 8.83 -42.41 46.36
CA SER A 846 10.10 -41.73 46.07
C SER A 846 10.17 -40.37 46.76
N THR A 847 11.38 -39.89 47.07
CA THR A 847 11.63 -38.52 47.57
C THR A 847 11.76 -37.49 46.44
N GLN A 848 11.38 -37.87 45.22
CA GLN A 848 11.47 -37.08 43.99
C GLN A 848 10.24 -37.42 43.14
N GLY A 849 9.51 -36.39 42.71
CA GLY A 849 8.37 -36.53 41.81
C GLY A 849 8.79 -36.81 40.37
N VAL A 850 7.88 -36.54 39.45
CA VAL A 850 8.11 -36.65 38.00
C VAL A 850 7.53 -35.43 37.28
N GLY A 851 8.23 -34.97 36.25
CA GLY A 851 7.77 -33.88 35.39
C GLY A 851 7.34 -34.38 34.00
N GLY A 852 6.57 -33.55 33.29
CA GLY A 852 6.14 -33.79 31.92
C GLY A 852 4.64 -34.12 31.79
N THR A 853 4.31 -34.93 30.79
CA THR A 853 2.93 -35.29 30.41
C THR A 853 2.79 -36.81 30.30
N GLY A 854 1.67 -37.39 30.75
CA GLY A 854 1.33 -38.80 30.51
C GLY A 854 0.24 -39.38 31.41
N THR A 855 -0.20 -40.60 31.07
CA THR A 855 -1.36 -41.29 31.66
C THR A 855 -1.19 -41.60 33.15
N LEU A 856 -2.14 -41.14 33.95
CA LEU A 856 -2.30 -41.42 35.38
C LEU A 856 -3.21 -42.62 35.63
N LEU A 857 -4.32 -42.70 34.90
CA LEU A 857 -5.40 -43.66 35.10
C LEU A 857 -6.03 -44.04 33.74
N GLN A 858 -6.45 -45.29 33.60
CA GLN A 858 -7.23 -45.77 32.47
C GLN A 858 -8.54 -46.36 33.01
N VAL A 859 -9.67 -45.96 32.44
CA VAL A 859 -11.01 -46.41 32.83
C VAL A 859 -11.72 -46.99 31.63
N LYS A 860 -12.12 -48.27 31.72
CA LYS A 860 -12.81 -48.96 30.65
C LYS A 860 -14.32 -48.82 30.80
N PHE A 861 -14.98 -48.26 29.81
CA PHE A 861 -16.43 -48.04 29.77
C PHE A 861 -17.10 -48.85 28.66
N LYS A 862 -18.39 -49.13 28.87
CA LYS A 862 -19.32 -49.63 27.86
C LYS A 862 -20.38 -48.57 27.57
N ALA A 863 -20.60 -48.28 26.29
CA ALA A 863 -21.65 -47.40 25.82
C ALA A 863 -23.00 -48.13 25.81
N LYS A 864 -23.98 -47.64 26.59
CA LYS A 864 -25.30 -48.27 26.75
C LYS A 864 -26.43 -47.64 25.95
N ALA A 865 -26.35 -46.33 25.71
CA ALA A 865 -27.35 -45.56 24.98
C ALA A 865 -26.69 -44.38 24.26
N ALA A 866 -27.29 -43.92 23.16
CA ALA A 866 -26.87 -42.73 22.45
C ALA A 866 -27.30 -41.46 23.19
N GLY A 867 -26.48 -40.41 23.14
CA GLY A 867 -26.67 -39.13 23.82
C GLY A 867 -25.36 -38.52 24.28
N GLU A 868 -25.40 -37.28 24.76
CA GLU A 868 -24.26 -36.64 25.43
C GLU A 868 -24.30 -36.94 26.94
N THR A 869 -23.14 -37.21 27.52
CA THR A 869 -22.94 -37.36 28.96
C THR A 869 -21.74 -36.53 29.41
N GLU A 870 -21.88 -35.86 30.54
CA GLU A 870 -20.74 -35.30 31.27
C GLU A 870 -19.96 -36.42 31.96
N LEU A 871 -18.64 -36.27 32.06
CA LEU A 871 -17.78 -36.99 33.00
C LEU A 871 -16.99 -35.97 33.80
N ALA A 872 -17.07 -36.05 35.12
CA ALA A 872 -16.52 -35.06 36.03
C ALA A 872 -15.58 -35.68 37.07
N LEU A 873 -14.41 -35.10 37.24
CA LEU A 873 -13.49 -35.36 38.35
C LEU A 873 -13.96 -34.56 39.56
N ARG A 874 -14.08 -35.22 40.71
CA ARG A 874 -14.44 -34.62 42.01
C ARG A 874 -13.33 -34.94 43.02
N ASN A 875 -13.24 -34.19 44.11
CA ASN A 875 -12.18 -34.39 45.13
C ASN A 875 -10.76 -34.45 44.52
N PHE A 876 -10.49 -33.61 43.52
CA PHE A 876 -9.28 -33.63 42.71
C PHE A 876 -8.12 -32.91 43.41
N GLU A 877 -6.97 -33.59 43.52
CA GLU A 877 -5.70 -33.00 43.94
C GLU A 877 -4.53 -33.67 43.18
N PHE A 878 -3.60 -32.86 42.67
CA PHE A 878 -2.25 -33.29 42.32
C PHE A 878 -1.28 -32.78 43.39
N ALA A 879 -0.28 -33.59 43.76
CA ALA A 879 0.68 -33.26 44.82
C ALA A 879 2.14 -33.34 44.33
N ALA A 880 2.95 -32.35 44.69
CA ALA A 880 4.39 -32.33 44.49
C ALA A 880 5.13 -33.23 45.51
N SER A 881 6.44 -33.48 45.33
CA SER A 881 7.20 -34.30 46.28
C SER A 881 7.42 -33.64 47.65
N THR A 882 7.22 -32.32 47.72
CA THR A 882 7.16 -31.53 48.96
C THR A 882 5.85 -31.72 49.74
N GLY A 883 4.79 -32.21 49.10
CA GLY A 883 3.42 -32.25 49.64
C GLY A 883 2.55 -31.06 49.26
N ASP A 884 3.07 -30.08 48.51
CA ASP A 884 2.30 -28.94 48.02
C ASP A 884 1.35 -29.34 46.88
N THR A 885 0.20 -28.67 46.78
CA THR A 885 -0.78 -28.92 45.72
C THR A 885 -0.34 -28.31 44.39
N ILE A 886 -0.41 -29.08 43.30
CA ILE A 886 -0.19 -28.61 41.92
C ILE A 886 -1.56 -28.24 41.32
N PRO A 887 -1.81 -26.97 40.96
CA PRO A 887 -3.03 -26.59 40.25
C PRO A 887 -3.08 -27.25 38.87
N ALA A 888 -4.23 -27.83 38.50
CA ALA A 888 -4.47 -28.39 37.17
C ALA A 888 -5.98 -28.41 36.85
N GLY A 889 -6.33 -28.31 35.57
CA GLY A 889 -7.69 -28.40 35.05
C GLY A 889 -7.71 -28.66 33.53
N PRO A 890 -8.89 -28.69 32.88
CA PRO A 890 -10.23 -28.69 33.48
C PRO A 890 -10.60 -30.04 34.13
N HIS A 891 -11.52 -30.03 35.09
CA HIS A 891 -11.95 -31.23 35.83
C HIS A 891 -13.14 -31.95 35.18
N GLU A 892 -13.68 -31.44 34.07
CA GLU A 892 -14.94 -31.93 33.48
C GLU A 892 -14.79 -32.04 31.96
N ILE A 893 -15.36 -33.11 31.39
CA ILE A 893 -15.42 -33.33 29.94
C ILE A 893 -16.82 -33.76 29.51
N HIS A 894 -17.16 -33.51 28.25
CA HIS A 894 -18.38 -34.01 27.62
C HIS A 894 -18.03 -35.14 26.66
N ILE A 895 -18.83 -36.21 26.68
CA ILE A 895 -18.67 -37.41 25.86
C ILE A 895 -19.96 -37.61 25.06
N THR A 896 -19.87 -37.64 23.73
CA THR A 896 -21.01 -37.93 22.84
C THR A 896 -20.99 -39.40 22.45
N ILE A 897 -22.10 -40.11 22.71
CA ILE A 897 -22.31 -41.50 22.27
C ILE A 897 -23.29 -41.51 21.10
N GLU A 898 -22.88 -42.12 20.00
CA GLU A 898 -23.63 -42.18 18.75
C GLU A 898 -24.55 -43.41 18.65
N GLY A 899 -25.41 -43.41 17.61
CA GLY A 899 -26.40 -44.45 17.35
C GLY A 899 -25.80 -45.79 16.91
N GLN A 900 -26.66 -46.71 16.43
CA GLN A 900 -26.22 -48.01 15.94
C GLN A 900 -25.87 -47.96 14.45
N LEU A 901 -24.69 -48.48 14.09
CA LEU A 901 -24.09 -48.42 12.74
C LEU A 901 -24.87 -49.18 11.65
N ALA A 902 -24.71 -48.74 10.39
CA ALA A 902 -25.42 -49.27 9.23
C ALA A 902 -24.68 -50.42 8.51
N THR A 903 -25.41 -51.34 7.88
CA THR A 903 -24.80 -52.47 7.15
C THR A 903 -24.07 -52.00 5.88
N GLY A 904 -22.76 -52.23 5.81
CA GLY A 904 -21.89 -51.79 4.73
C GLY A 904 -21.00 -50.59 5.09
N ASP A 905 -21.17 -50.04 6.29
CA ASP A 905 -20.30 -49.04 6.92
C ASP A 905 -19.07 -49.75 7.49
N VAL A 906 -17.97 -49.68 6.75
CA VAL A 906 -16.72 -50.43 6.96
C VAL A 906 -15.75 -49.59 7.81
N ASN A 907 -15.76 -48.27 7.65
CA ASN A 907 -14.93 -47.33 8.42
C ASN A 907 -15.56 -46.93 9.77
N ARG A 908 -16.87 -47.15 9.95
CA ARG A 908 -17.69 -46.80 11.12
C ARG A 908 -17.87 -45.29 11.31
N ASP A 909 -18.06 -44.54 10.23
CA ASP A 909 -18.34 -43.09 10.26
C ASP A 909 -19.85 -42.74 10.35
N GLY A 910 -20.71 -43.76 10.39
CA GLY A 910 -22.17 -43.61 10.46
C GLY A 910 -22.85 -43.54 9.09
N ARG A 911 -22.11 -43.60 7.98
CA ARG A 911 -22.65 -43.48 6.61
C ARG A 911 -21.99 -44.46 5.65
N VAL A 912 -22.79 -45.37 5.09
CA VAL A 912 -22.33 -46.21 3.97
C VAL A 912 -22.02 -45.35 2.74
N SER A 913 -20.75 -45.13 2.46
CA SER A 913 -20.21 -44.14 1.53
C SER A 913 -19.26 -44.79 0.51
N ILE A 914 -18.66 -44.02 -0.39
CA ILE A 914 -17.65 -44.60 -1.30
C ILE A 914 -16.34 -44.89 -0.55
N LEU A 915 -16.13 -44.25 0.60
CA LEU A 915 -14.94 -44.39 1.43
C LEU A 915 -14.81 -45.86 1.88
N ASP A 916 -15.93 -46.45 2.31
CA ASP A 916 -16.07 -47.89 2.63
C ASP A 916 -15.75 -48.79 1.45
N LEU A 917 -16.22 -48.45 0.25
CA LEU A 917 -16.02 -49.26 -0.95
C LEU A 917 -14.53 -49.33 -1.33
N VAL A 918 -13.81 -48.22 -1.15
CA VAL A 918 -12.37 -48.14 -1.43
C VAL A 918 -11.55 -48.86 -0.37
N LEU A 919 -11.93 -48.77 0.90
CA LEU A 919 -11.28 -49.48 2.01
C LEU A 919 -11.43 -51.01 1.87
N ALA A 920 -12.62 -51.48 1.48
CA ALA A 920 -12.82 -52.88 1.09
C ALA A 920 -11.99 -53.23 -0.17
N ALA A 921 -11.95 -52.35 -1.19
CA ALA A 921 -11.20 -52.59 -2.42
C ALA A 921 -9.68 -52.68 -2.23
N GLN A 922 -9.11 -52.07 -1.18
CA GLN A 922 -7.68 -52.18 -0.85
C GLN A 922 -7.27 -53.60 -0.41
N GLN A 923 -8.21 -54.37 0.15
CA GLN A 923 -7.97 -55.75 0.60
C GLN A 923 -8.45 -56.81 -0.41
N LEU A 924 -8.94 -56.40 -1.58
CA LEU A 924 -9.49 -57.26 -2.62
C LEU A 924 -8.52 -58.40 -3.00
N GLY A 925 -8.99 -59.65 -2.86
CA GLY A 925 -8.24 -60.88 -3.12
C GLY A 925 -7.51 -61.47 -1.91
N LYS A 926 -7.65 -60.91 -0.70
CA LYS A 926 -6.99 -61.40 0.52
C LYS A 926 -7.95 -62.12 1.47
N ARG A 927 -7.42 -63.05 2.27
CA ARG A 927 -8.11 -63.67 3.42
C ARG A 927 -8.00 -62.79 4.66
N VAL A 928 -9.06 -62.74 5.48
CA VAL A 928 -9.11 -61.91 6.69
C VAL A 928 -9.66 -62.69 7.90
N PRO A 929 -9.42 -62.22 9.16
CA PRO A 929 -9.93 -62.87 10.36
C PRO A 929 -11.46 -62.76 10.50
N ALA A 930 -12.08 -63.72 11.21
CA ALA A 930 -13.51 -63.71 11.49
C ALA A 930 -13.94 -62.45 12.27
N GLY A 931 -15.00 -61.78 11.81
CA GLY A 931 -15.48 -60.51 12.37
C GLY A 931 -14.81 -59.26 11.81
N SER A 932 -14.00 -59.37 10.75
CA SER A 932 -13.40 -58.22 10.06
C SER A 932 -14.45 -57.38 9.32
N ALA A 933 -14.43 -56.05 9.51
CA ALA A 933 -15.42 -55.14 8.92
C ALA A 933 -15.40 -55.09 7.37
N VAL A 934 -14.29 -55.46 6.73
CA VAL A 934 -14.16 -55.51 5.26
C VAL A 934 -14.71 -56.81 4.64
N ASP A 935 -14.98 -57.84 5.45
CA ASP A 935 -15.62 -59.09 5.03
C ASP A 935 -17.11 -59.01 5.39
N VAL A 936 -17.85 -58.28 4.54
CA VAL A 936 -19.24 -57.88 4.79
C VAL A 936 -20.19 -59.08 4.70
N ASN A 937 -19.80 -60.15 4.01
CA ASN A 937 -20.60 -61.37 3.88
C ASN A 937 -20.25 -62.46 4.92
N GLY A 938 -19.03 -62.43 5.48
CA GLY A 938 -18.57 -63.33 6.53
C GLY A 938 -17.98 -64.66 6.05
N ASP A 939 -17.57 -64.78 4.79
CA ASP A 939 -16.96 -66.01 4.22
C ASP A 939 -15.45 -66.15 4.44
N GLY A 940 -14.79 -65.09 4.93
CA GLY A 940 -13.36 -65.03 5.23
C GLY A 940 -12.45 -64.57 4.09
N VAL A 941 -12.99 -64.14 2.93
CA VAL A 941 -12.22 -63.66 1.78
C VAL A 941 -12.81 -62.36 1.21
N VAL A 942 -12.04 -61.27 1.21
CA VAL A 942 -12.49 -60.01 0.61
C VAL A 942 -12.49 -60.14 -0.92
N SER A 943 -13.68 -60.23 -1.50
CA SER A 943 -13.92 -60.52 -2.91
C SER A 943 -14.69 -59.39 -3.61
N ILE A 944 -14.94 -59.53 -4.92
CA ILE A 944 -15.77 -58.56 -5.64
C ILE A 944 -17.24 -58.58 -5.18
N LEU A 945 -17.70 -59.65 -4.50
CA LEU A 945 -19.04 -59.72 -3.93
C LEU A 945 -19.17 -58.80 -2.70
N ASP A 946 -18.09 -58.63 -1.94
CA ASP A 946 -18.06 -57.74 -0.77
C ASP A 946 -18.08 -56.28 -1.19
N LEU A 947 -17.37 -55.93 -2.28
CA LEU A 947 -17.50 -54.61 -2.93
C LEU A 947 -18.93 -54.37 -3.44
N ILE A 948 -19.60 -55.40 -3.94
CA ILE A 948 -21.01 -55.32 -4.36
C ILE A 948 -21.94 -55.10 -3.15
N LEU A 949 -21.66 -55.70 -1.99
CA LEU A 949 -22.45 -55.49 -0.77
C LEU A 949 -22.25 -54.10 -0.16
N VAL A 950 -21.01 -53.61 -0.08
CA VAL A 950 -20.74 -52.23 0.37
C VAL A 950 -21.42 -51.23 -0.57
N SER A 951 -21.25 -51.38 -1.89
CA SER A 951 -21.86 -50.46 -2.86
C SER A 951 -23.39 -50.49 -2.91
N GLN A 952 -24.05 -51.54 -2.42
CA GLN A 952 -25.51 -51.58 -2.27
C GLN A 952 -26.01 -50.64 -1.17
N GLY A 953 -25.26 -50.45 -0.08
CA GLY A 953 -25.63 -49.50 0.98
C GLY A 953 -25.48 -48.02 0.57
N ILE A 954 -24.61 -47.72 -0.40
CA ILE A 954 -24.38 -46.37 -0.94
C ILE A 954 -25.59 -45.85 -1.76
N ALA A 955 -26.42 -46.75 -2.31
CA ALA A 955 -27.41 -46.44 -3.34
C ALA A 955 -28.77 -45.96 -2.77
N GLY A 956 -28.77 -44.78 -2.14
CA GLY A 956 -29.88 -44.22 -1.38
C GLY A 956 -30.85 -43.24 -2.07
N SER A 957 -30.89 -43.10 -3.40
CA SER A 957 -32.01 -42.38 -4.07
C SER A 957 -32.32 -42.80 -5.53
N SER A 958 -33.55 -43.27 -5.73
CA SER A 958 -34.29 -43.47 -7.00
C SER A 958 -33.81 -44.49 -8.06
N ALA A 959 -34.65 -45.54 -8.22
CA ALA A 959 -34.96 -46.31 -9.43
C ALA A 959 -34.07 -47.51 -9.88
N ALA A 960 -34.63 -48.70 -9.60
CA ALA A 960 -34.32 -50.09 -10.03
C ALA A 960 -34.32 -50.34 -11.57
N PRO A 961 -34.09 -51.58 -12.14
CA PRO A 961 -33.96 -52.90 -11.49
C PRO A 961 -32.91 -53.92 -12.04
N MET A 962 -32.71 -55.01 -11.27
CA MET A 962 -32.33 -56.40 -11.62
C MET A 962 -31.39 -56.76 -12.81
N ALA A 963 -30.21 -57.26 -12.43
CA ALA A 963 -29.69 -58.61 -12.75
C ALA A 963 -29.68 -59.15 -14.21
N ARG A 964 -28.52 -59.01 -14.88
CA ARG A 964 -27.71 -60.19 -15.27
C ARG A 964 -26.25 -59.82 -15.51
N THR A 965 -25.36 -60.79 -15.30
CA THR A 965 -23.90 -60.66 -15.40
C THR A 965 -23.45 -60.71 -16.85
N ASP A 966 -22.93 -59.60 -17.37
CA ASP A 966 -21.92 -59.57 -18.44
C ASP A 966 -21.23 -58.19 -18.43
N GLY A 967 -19.89 -58.18 -18.45
CA GLY A 967 -19.06 -56.99 -18.65
C GLY A 967 -19.12 -55.92 -17.55
N VAL A 968 -18.09 -55.86 -16.71
CA VAL A 968 -17.69 -54.58 -16.12
C VAL A 968 -17.05 -53.76 -17.24
N ASP A 969 -17.72 -52.70 -17.67
CA ASP A 969 -17.24 -51.77 -18.71
C ASP A 969 -16.55 -50.56 -18.09
N ALA A 970 -15.87 -49.76 -18.93
CA ALA A 970 -15.19 -48.55 -18.48
C ALA A 970 -16.15 -47.59 -17.76
N ALA A 971 -17.39 -47.42 -18.25
CA ALA A 971 -18.35 -46.47 -17.67
C ALA A 971 -18.73 -46.81 -16.21
N LYS A 972 -18.83 -48.09 -15.84
CA LYS A 972 -19.09 -48.51 -14.45
C LYS A 972 -17.89 -48.33 -13.54
N ILE A 973 -16.68 -48.61 -14.03
CA ILE A 973 -15.46 -48.39 -13.23
C ILE A 973 -15.20 -46.88 -13.11
N GLU A 974 -15.44 -46.09 -14.16
CA GLU A 974 -15.48 -44.60 -14.15
C GLU A 974 -16.38 -44.09 -13.03
N ALA A 975 -17.62 -44.59 -12.92
CA ALA A 975 -18.55 -44.14 -11.88
C ALA A 975 -18.02 -44.41 -10.46
N TRP A 976 -17.41 -45.58 -10.22
CA TRP A 976 -16.84 -45.93 -8.91
C TRP A 976 -15.54 -45.18 -8.61
N ILE A 977 -14.64 -45.05 -9.59
CA ILE A 977 -13.40 -44.28 -9.49
C ILE A 977 -13.69 -42.81 -9.26
N ALA A 978 -14.59 -42.22 -10.05
CA ALA A 978 -14.89 -40.79 -9.96
C ALA A 978 -15.48 -40.44 -8.59
N LYS A 979 -16.40 -41.27 -8.08
CA LYS A 979 -16.92 -41.09 -6.73
C LYS A 979 -15.82 -41.31 -5.68
N ALA A 980 -14.99 -42.35 -5.83
CA ALA A 980 -13.85 -42.59 -4.94
C ALA A 980 -12.86 -41.41 -4.92
N GLN A 981 -12.43 -40.90 -6.06
CA GLN A 981 -11.53 -39.75 -6.17
C GLN A 981 -12.09 -38.48 -5.53
N LEU A 982 -13.41 -38.30 -5.55
CA LEU A 982 -14.11 -37.16 -4.93
C LEU A 982 -14.05 -37.20 -3.40
N GLU A 983 -14.09 -38.39 -2.80
CA GLU A 983 -14.05 -38.61 -1.35
C GLU A 983 -12.61 -38.99 -0.88
N ASN A 984 -11.58 -38.57 -1.64
CA ASN A 984 -10.18 -38.94 -1.43
C ASN A 984 -9.49 -38.15 -0.31
N ASP A 985 -9.41 -38.76 0.87
CA ASP A 985 -8.74 -38.26 2.07
C ASP A 985 -7.22 -38.05 1.93
N GLY A 986 -6.60 -38.56 0.86
CA GLY A 986 -5.17 -38.45 0.60
C GLY A 986 -4.30 -39.44 1.37
N SER A 987 -4.86 -40.38 2.13
CA SER A 987 -4.12 -41.44 2.80
C SER A 987 -3.49 -42.42 1.79
N LEU A 988 -2.44 -43.15 2.22
CA LEU A 988 -1.78 -44.11 1.34
C LEU A 988 -2.73 -45.26 0.94
N ALA A 989 -3.56 -45.70 1.88
CA ALA A 989 -4.55 -46.76 1.68
C ALA A 989 -5.60 -46.37 0.63
N PHE A 990 -6.13 -45.14 0.73
CA PHE A 990 -7.14 -44.65 -0.19
C PHE A 990 -6.59 -44.39 -1.59
N LYS A 991 -5.37 -43.85 -1.68
CA LYS A 991 -4.61 -43.72 -2.93
C LYS A 991 -4.34 -45.08 -3.57
N GLU A 992 -4.04 -46.14 -2.81
CA GLU A 992 -3.88 -47.50 -3.35
C GLU A 992 -5.19 -48.11 -3.86
N GLY A 993 -6.28 -47.97 -3.11
CA GLY A 993 -7.61 -48.46 -3.53
C GLY A 993 -8.09 -47.77 -4.81
N ILE A 994 -8.02 -46.43 -4.87
CA ILE A 994 -8.32 -45.65 -6.09
C ILE A 994 -7.41 -46.08 -7.25
N LYS A 995 -6.10 -46.21 -7.03
CA LYS A 995 -5.14 -46.58 -8.07
C LYS A 995 -5.42 -47.97 -8.65
N ASN A 996 -5.82 -48.92 -7.83
CA ASN A 996 -6.20 -50.26 -8.28
C ASN A 996 -7.48 -50.25 -9.12
N LEU A 997 -8.46 -49.41 -8.78
CA LEU A 997 -9.64 -49.19 -9.63
C LEU A 997 -9.26 -48.46 -10.94
N GLN A 998 -8.50 -47.36 -10.86
CA GLN A 998 -8.02 -46.57 -12.02
C GLN A 998 -7.25 -47.38 -13.04
N ASN A 999 -6.36 -48.28 -12.59
CA ASN A 999 -5.60 -49.16 -13.47
C ASN A 999 -6.52 -50.13 -14.26
N LEU A 1000 -7.67 -50.51 -13.68
CA LEU A 1000 -8.67 -51.34 -14.34
C LEU A 1000 -9.44 -50.54 -15.42
N LEU A 1001 -9.76 -49.28 -15.13
CA LEU A 1001 -10.46 -48.38 -16.05
C LEU A 1001 -9.62 -47.94 -17.25
N ALA A 1002 -8.42 -47.40 -17.00
CA ALA A 1002 -7.67 -46.58 -17.96
C ALA A 1002 -7.18 -47.35 -19.21
N SER A 1003 -7.51 -48.63 -19.30
CA SER A 1003 -7.19 -49.52 -20.41
C SER A 1003 -8.19 -49.47 -21.60
N LEU A 1004 -9.23 -48.60 -21.61
CA LEU A 1004 -10.41 -48.77 -22.48
C LEU A 1004 -10.88 -47.62 -23.42
N ILE A 1005 -11.20 -46.40 -22.96
CA ILE A 1005 -12.03 -45.41 -23.72
C ILE A 1005 -11.35 -44.05 -24.03
N PRO A 1006 -11.62 -43.39 -25.18
CA PRO A 1006 -11.19 -42.02 -25.49
C PRO A 1006 -12.29 -40.93 -25.40
N GLU A 1007 -11.88 -39.70 -25.10
CA GLU A 1007 -12.77 -38.62 -24.64
C GLU A 1007 -13.57 -37.84 -25.69
N LYS A 1008 -13.14 -37.76 -26.97
CA LYS A 1008 -13.82 -36.89 -27.97
C LYS A 1008 -13.95 -37.54 -29.34
N THR A 1009 -15.16 -37.51 -29.91
CA THR A 1009 -15.37 -37.74 -31.34
C THR A 1009 -14.63 -36.66 -32.13
N ALA A 1010 -13.68 -37.07 -32.98
CA ALA A 1010 -12.80 -36.14 -33.70
C ALA A 1010 -12.35 -36.71 -35.06
N LEU A 1011 -12.37 -35.85 -36.09
CA LEU A 1011 -11.63 -36.06 -37.33
C LEU A 1011 -10.19 -35.59 -37.13
N LEU A 1012 -9.22 -36.48 -37.30
CA LEU A 1012 -7.80 -36.14 -37.18
C LEU A 1012 -7.23 -35.73 -38.54
N ALA A 1013 -5.98 -35.24 -38.56
CA ALA A 1013 -5.36 -34.76 -39.78
C ALA A 1013 -4.97 -35.95 -40.67
N ASN A 1014 -5.21 -35.83 -41.97
CA ASN A 1014 -4.79 -36.84 -42.93
C ASN A 1014 -3.26 -36.90 -43.04
N TYR A 1015 -2.73 -38.11 -43.25
CA TYR A 1015 -1.30 -38.35 -43.35
C TYR A 1015 -1.00 -39.33 -44.50
N PRO A 1016 -0.02 -39.02 -45.39
CA PRO A 1016 0.73 -37.77 -45.49
C PRO A 1016 -0.12 -36.58 -46.00
N ASN A 1017 0.38 -35.35 -45.79
CA ASN A 1017 -0.19 -34.09 -46.31
C ASN A 1017 0.89 -32.98 -46.30
N PRO A 1018 1.27 -32.33 -47.43
CA PRO A 1018 0.83 -32.63 -48.79
C PRO A 1018 1.18 -34.05 -49.24
N PHE A 1019 0.49 -34.54 -50.27
CA PHE A 1019 0.56 -35.93 -50.72
C PHE A 1019 0.50 -36.05 -52.24
N ASN A 1020 1.00 -37.17 -52.77
CA ASN A 1020 0.93 -37.53 -54.19
C ASN A 1020 1.13 -39.06 -54.36
N PRO A 1021 0.13 -39.86 -54.78
CA PRO A 1021 -1.29 -39.53 -54.98
C PRO A 1021 -2.22 -39.94 -53.81
N GLU A 1022 -1.76 -40.68 -52.79
CA GLU A 1022 -2.62 -41.34 -51.77
C GLU A 1022 -2.43 -40.84 -50.32
N THR A 1023 -3.42 -41.05 -49.45
CA THR A 1023 -3.43 -40.59 -48.03
C THR A 1023 -4.43 -41.34 -47.13
N TRP A 1024 -4.18 -41.38 -45.81
CA TRP A 1024 -5.07 -41.95 -44.78
C TRP A 1024 -5.63 -40.88 -43.84
N ILE A 1025 -6.84 -41.12 -43.32
CA ILE A 1025 -7.68 -40.14 -42.62
C ILE A 1025 -8.19 -40.78 -41.31
N PRO A 1026 -7.48 -40.57 -40.18
CA PRO A 1026 -7.82 -41.18 -38.90
C PRO A 1026 -8.93 -40.41 -38.16
N TYR A 1027 -9.63 -41.12 -37.27
CA TYR A 1027 -10.66 -40.53 -36.41
C TYR A 1027 -10.74 -41.27 -35.07
N GLN A 1028 -11.58 -40.78 -34.18
CA GLN A 1028 -11.94 -41.40 -32.92
C GLN A 1028 -13.39 -41.06 -32.59
N LEU A 1029 -14.02 -41.88 -31.75
CA LEU A 1029 -15.39 -41.77 -31.34
C LEU A 1029 -15.45 -41.76 -29.81
N SER A 1030 -16.01 -40.70 -29.21
CA SER A 1030 -16.34 -40.70 -27.78
C SER A 1030 -17.65 -41.43 -27.47
N GLU A 1031 -18.42 -41.74 -28.51
CA GLU A 1031 -19.73 -42.39 -28.42
C GLU A 1031 -20.02 -43.19 -29.70
N PRO A 1032 -20.83 -44.27 -29.66
CA PRO A 1032 -21.20 -45.03 -30.84
C PRO A 1032 -21.95 -44.18 -31.89
N ALA A 1033 -21.61 -44.33 -33.18
CA ALA A 1033 -22.17 -43.55 -34.28
C ALA A 1033 -21.90 -44.12 -35.69
N ASP A 1034 -22.67 -43.64 -36.67
CA ASP A 1034 -22.58 -43.97 -38.09
C ASP A 1034 -21.71 -42.97 -38.88
N VAL A 1035 -20.80 -43.44 -39.74
CA VAL A 1035 -19.67 -42.62 -40.25
C VAL A 1035 -19.61 -42.55 -41.80
N THR A 1036 -19.32 -41.36 -42.36
CA THR A 1036 -19.14 -41.11 -43.81
C THR A 1036 -18.12 -39.98 -44.08
N LEU A 1037 -17.40 -40.03 -45.20
CA LEU A 1037 -16.39 -39.03 -45.61
C LEU A 1037 -16.65 -38.52 -47.05
N THR A 1038 -16.52 -37.22 -47.32
CA THR A 1038 -16.71 -36.62 -48.68
C THR A 1038 -15.62 -35.58 -49.00
N ILE A 1039 -15.23 -35.45 -50.28
CA ILE A 1039 -14.08 -34.68 -50.77
C ILE A 1039 -14.48 -33.71 -51.90
N TYR A 1040 -13.99 -32.47 -51.84
CA TYR A 1040 -14.33 -31.34 -52.71
C TYR A 1040 -13.09 -30.57 -53.21
N ASP A 1041 -13.22 -29.89 -54.36
CA ASP A 1041 -12.21 -28.96 -54.89
C ASP A 1041 -12.32 -27.54 -54.27
N MET A 1042 -11.41 -26.64 -54.67
CA MET A 1042 -11.37 -25.25 -54.15
C MET A 1042 -12.60 -24.39 -54.53
N ASN A 1043 -13.40 -24.79 -55.51
CA ASN A 1043 -14.65 -24.13 -55.90
C ASN A 1043 -15.88 -24.80 -55.26
N GLY A 1044 -15.66 -25.79 -54.39
CA GLY A 1044 -16.72 -26.54 -53.72
C GLY A 1044 -17.36 -27.63 -54.58
N GLN A 1045 -16.81 -27.97 -55.75
CA GLN A 1045 -17.34 -29.04 -56.59
C GLN A 1045 -16.97 -30.41 -56.01
N LEU A 1046 -17.89 -31.37 -56.10
CA LEU A 1046 -17.71 -32.71 -55.53
C LEU A 1046 -16.68 -33.51 -56.34
N VAL A 1047 -15.62 -33.96 -55.66
CA VAL A 1047 -14.56 -34.77 -56.26
C VAL A 1047 -14.78 -36.27 -55.98
N ARG A 1048 -15.12 -36.66 -54.75
CA ARG A 1048 -15.37 -38.07 -54.37
C ARG A 1048 -16.14 -38.23 -53.05
N ARG A 1049 -16.87 -39.33 -52.85
CA ARG A 1049 -17.50 -39.72 -51.57
C ARG A 1049 -17.16 -41.16 -51.17
N LEU A 1050 -17.01 -41.40 -49.86
CA LEU A 1050 -16.64 -42.69 -49.25
C LEU A 1050 -17.53 -42.94 -48.00
N ALA A 1051 -18.23 -44.08 -47.92
CA ALA A 1051 -19.10 -44.43 -46.77
C ALA A 1051 -18.44 -45.47 -45.86
N VAL A 1052 -18.54 -45.32 -44.53
CA VAL A 1052 -17.76 -46.10 -43.54
C VAL A 1052 -18.64 -46.98 -42.63
N GLY A 1053 -19.81 -46.49 -42.22
CA GLY A 1053 -20.82 -47.24 -41.44
C GLY A 1053 -20.68 -47.13 -39.92
N TYR A 1054 -21.56 -47.83 -39.20
CA TYR A 1054 -21.74 -47.76 -37.73
C TYR A 1054 -20.58 -48.35 -36.90
N ARG A 1055 -20.17 -47.65 -35.83
CA ARG A 1055 -19.02 -47.95 -34.98
C ARG A 1055 -19.28 -47.59 -33.51
N ALA A 1056 -18.54 -48.16 -32.57
CA ALA A 1056 -18.70 -47.94 -31.12
C ALA A 1056 -17.82 -46.78 -30.60
N ALA A 1057 -18.00 -46.37 -29.34
CA ALA A 1057 -17.03 -45.51 -28.65
C ALA A 1057 -15.66 -46.20 -28.64
N GLY A 1058 -14.59 -45.48 -28.98
CA GLY A 1058 -13.25 -46.05 -29.12
C GLY A 1058 -12.33 -45.28 -30.07
N ILE A 1059 -11.05 -45.68 -30.08
CA ILE A 1059 -9.99 -45.07 -30.89
C ILE A 1059 -9.93 -45.75 -32.27
N TYR A 1060 -10.00 -44.99 -33.37
CA TYR A 1060 -10.00 -45.49 -34.76
C TYR A 1060 -8.81 -44.92 -35.58
N GLN A 1061 -7.63 -44.88 -34.96
CA GLN A 1061 -6.44 -44.21 -35.50
C GLN A 1061 -5.46 -45.14 -36.24
N SER A 1062 -5.56 -46.46 -36.10
CA SER A 1062 -4.68 -47.42 -36.79
C SER A 1062 -5.03 -47.55 -38.28
N LEU A 1063 -4.05 -47.94 -39.12
CA LEU A 1063 -4.25 -48.17 -40.57
C LEU A 1063 -5.38 -49.17 -40.88
N SER A 1064 -5.64 -50.12 -39.98
CA SER A 1064 -6.74 -51.09 -40.06
C SER A 1064 -8.12 -50.55 -39.69
N ARG A 1065 -8.22 -49.31 -39.17
CA ARG A 1065 -9.44 -48.68 -38.65
C ARG A 1065 -9.74 -47.28 -39.23
N ALA A 1066 -8.73 -46.62 -39.81
CA ALA A 1066 -8.83 -45.31 -40.46
C ALA A 1066 -9.39 -45.40 -41.91
N VAL A 1067 -9.70 -44.24 -42.51
CA VAL A 1067 -10.26 -44.12 -43.88
C VAL A 1067 -9.14 -43.83 -44.90
N TYR A 1068 -9.28 -44.23 -46.17
CA TYR A 1068 -8.22 -44.18 -47.21
C TYR A 1068 -8.67 -43.52 -48.53
N TRP A 1069 -7.79 -42.79 -49.23
CA TRP A 1069 -8.05 -42.20 -50.56
C TRP A 1069 -6.81 -42.19 -51.48
N ASP A 1070 -7.05 -42.22 -52.81
CA ASP A 1070 -6.13 -42.54 -53.91
C ASP A 1070 -5.83 -41.38 -54.90
N GLY A 1071 -6.31 -40.16 -54.60
CA GLY A 1071 -6.06 -38.97 -55.44
C GLY A 1071 -6.80 -38.95 -56.79
N ARG A 1072 -7.84 -39.77 -56.96
CA ARG A 1072 -8.69 -39.80 -58.16
C ARG A 1072 -10.11 -39.31 -57.88
N ASN A 1073 -10.71 -38.65 -58.87
CA ASN A 1073 -12.12 -38.21 -58.81
C ASN A 1073 -13.09 -39.41 -58.89
N GLN A 1074 -14.39 -39.12 -58.81
CA GLN A 1074 -15.47 -40.12 -58.85
C GLN A 1074 -15.54 -40.95 -60.15
N LEU A 1075 -14.97 -40.45 -61.25
CA LEU A 1075 -14.87 -41.15 -62.54
C LEU A 1075 -13.57 -41.98 -62.68
N GLY A 1076 -12.66 -41.85 -61.71
CA GLY A 1076 -11.36 -42.54 -61.71
C GLY A 1076 -10.21 -41.72 -62.32
N ASP A 1077 -10.46 -40.50 -62.80
CA ASP A 1077 -9.41 -39.66 -63.38
C ASP A 1077 -8.53 -39.00 -62.31
N SER A 1078 -7.26 -38.80 -62.67
CA SER A 1078 -6.26 -38.11 -61.85
C SER A 1078 -6.62 -36.62 -61.70
N VAL A 1079 -6.79 -36.14 -60.46
CA VAL A 1079 -7.04 -34.70 -60.22
C VAL A 1079 -5.77 -33.85 -60.35
N ALA A 1080 -5.91 -32.54 -60.60
CA ALA A 1080 -4.78 -31.63 -60.77
C ALA A 1080 -4.12 -31.24 -59.43
N SER A 1081 -2.88 -30.72 -59.48
CA SER A 1081 -2.20 -30.12 -58.32
C SER A 1081 -3.02 -28.93 -57.79
N GLY A 1082 -3.27 -28.89 -56.48
CA GLY A 1082 -4.15 -27.87 -55.90
C GLY A 1082 -4.66 -28.18 -54.48
N LEU A 1083 -5.46 -27.27 -53.94
CA LEU A 1083 -6.05 -27.38 -52.60
C LEU A 1083 -7.42 -28.07 -52.67
N TYR A 1084 -7.61 -29.07 -51.80
CA TYR A 1084 -8.85 -29.85 -51.69
C TYR A 1084 -9.32 -29.91 -50.23
N PHE A 1085 -10.60 -30.18 -50.01
CA PHE A 1085 -11.22 -30.23 -48.69
C PHE A 1085 -11.94 -31.57 -48.47
N TYR A 1086 -11.80 -32.17 -47.31
CA TYR A 1086 -12.47 -33.40 -46.91
C TYR A 1086 -13.28 -33.19 -45.63
N THR A 1087 -14.49 -33.74 -45.60
CA THR A 1087 -15.45 -33.62 -44.49
C THR A 1087 -15.83 -34.99 -43.97
N LEU A 1088 -15.56 -35.24 -42.69
CA LEU A 1088 -16.14 -36.37 -41.95
C LEU A 1088 -17.52 -35.96 -41.46
N ARG A 1089 -18.47 -36.89 -41.58
CA ARG A 1089 -19.79 -36.80 -40.97
C ARG A 1089 -20.01 -38.03 -40.11
N VAL A 1090 -20.45 -37.80 -38.88
CA VAL A 1090 -20.69 -38.81 -37.86
C VAL A 1090 -22.09 -38.55 -37.30
N ARG A 1091 -23.02 -39.47 -37.54
CA ARG A 1091 -24.39 -39.39 -37.06
C ARG A 1091 -24.55 -40.35 -35.88
N SER A 1092 -24.57 -39.79 -34.67
CA SER A 1092 -24.90 -40.53 -33.46
C SER A 1092 -26.41 -40.81 -33.41
N GLU A 1093 -26.81 -41.94 -32.83
CA GLU A 1093 -28.22 -42.27 -32.59
C GLU A 1093 -28.79 -41.51 -31.38
N THR A 1094 -27.94 -41.07 -30.44
CA THR A 1094 -28.35 -40.53 -29.14
C THR A 1094 -28.32 -39.01 -29.03
N LYS A 1095 -27.70 -38.31 -29.99
CA LYS A 1095 -27.65 -36.84 -30.04
C LYS A 1095 -28.36 -36.31 -31.27
N THR A 1096 -29.24 -35.32 -31.08
CA THR A 1096 -29.89 -34.56 -32.17
C THR A 1096 -28.91 -33.60 -32.83
N GLY A 1097 -27.99 -34.14 -33.62
CA GLY A 1097 -26.99 -33.38 -34.37
C GLY A 1097 -25.97 -34.30 -35.05
N GLU A 1098 -25.73 -34.09 -36.34
CA GLU A 1098 -24.68 -34.80 -37.09
C GLU A 1098 -23.35 -34.08 -36.84
N PHE A 1099 -22.41 -34.73 -36.14
CA PHE A 1099 -21.06 -34.19 -35.99
C PHE A 1099 -20.43 -34.12 -37.37
N THR A 1100 -20.05 -32.92 -37.80
CA THR A 1100 -19.37 -32.72 -39.06
C THR A 1100 -18.09 -31.91 -38.85
N ALA A 1101 -17.00 -32.37 -39.43
CA ALA A 1101 -15.70 -31.74 -39.33
C ALA A 1101 -15.04 -31.74 -40.71
N THR A 1102 -14.66 -30.56 -41.19
CA THR A 1102 -13.98 -30.37 -42.47
C THR A 1102 -12.52 -30.00 -42.23
N ARG A 1103 -11.61 -30.60 -43.01
CA ARG A 1103 -10.19 -30.27 -43.03
C ARG A 1103 -9.69 -30.15 -44.46
N ARG A 1104 -8.56 -29.47 -44.64
CA ARG A 1104 -7.92 -29.22 -45.94
C ARG A 1104 -6.75 -30.17 -46.18
N MET A 1105 -6.51 -30.51 -47.44
CA MET A 1105 -5.35 -31.27 -47.90
C MET A 1105 -4.84 -30.70 -49.22
N LEU A 1106 -3.54 -30.78 -49.43
CA LEU A 1106 -2.86 -30.24 -50.60
C LEU A 1106 -2.27 -31.39 -51.43
N ILE A 1107 -2.64 -31.48 -52.70
CA ILE A 1107 -2.03 -32.44 -53.64
C ILE A 1107 -1.04 -31.69 -54.53
N LEU A 1108 0.19 -32.19 -54.62
CA LEU A 1108 1.27 -31.60 -55.41
C LEU A 1108 1.84 -32.68 -56.34
N LYS A 1109 1.44 -32.62 -57.62
CA LYS A 1109 1.99 -33.40 -58.73
C LYS A 1109 3.05 -32.61 -59.48
#